data_AF-A0A0A2VZ83-F1
#
_entry.id   AF-A0A0A2VZ83-F1
#
_cell.length_a   1.000
_cell.length_b   1.000
_cell.length_c   1.000
_cell.angle_alpha   90.00
_cell.angle_beta   90.00
_cell.angle_gamma   90.00
#
_symmetry.space_group_name_H-M   'P 1'
#
loop_
_entity.id
_entity.type
_entity.pdbx_description
1 polymer ?
#
loop_
_entity_poly.entity_id
_entity_poly.type
_entity_poly.pdbx_seq_one_letter_code
_entity_poly.pdbx_strand_id
1 'polypeptide(L)'
;MSYRISILDKSPLAQNDSATDALARTLHLAQQAETWGYHRFWLAEHHNTPQLASPSPEVLIAWIVGQTRRIRVGSGGVMLQHYSPYKVAENFNLLSSLAPGRIDLGVGKAPGGLPLSTQALQHGLSQAVKGSFDEQLSQLDDWLSRREIAADESVRATPLPAQRPDGFLLGASLQSARLAASLDWNFVFAAHLNGDKTLLRDVLADWRKNSRREVLVAVQAIVARDAGRAEELARQVEIWGVELENGQRVSVASEAQARSFARQSGSALHSLTRREPSLLKGTPETVREALQALHEDLIAAAGRGPRGYGGGFMTFAQQLIDWRRELHRFPELSLEEVETTSRIRDWLQSADIRLLPYSLKTGVVVEIGQGEKAVALRADIDALPIEETSGVAFSSQNAGVMHACGHDVHSSVMLGAALLLKQNEAQLNGRVRILFQPAEERFGGATTLVKAGVLEGISAIFGMHNEPGLPVGTFATRGGPFYANVDRLVIQVRGKGAHAARPHEGKDAILLASQLVTLLQSITSREVNTLDSAVLSVTRIAGGNTWNVLPESVELEGTLRTHSASVREKVKARVIEIAAGLGRAFGAEIDVTWHLGPDALVNDARWAAFASEVAAAEGYATHQADLHLGGEDFAVYLQHIPGAFVSLGSDSRFGLHHPAFDPDERLIEPAARYFARDPFTTARQFASLDHLSNGRAGWNVVTSPLEGSAKNFSRTQHPEHALRYRIADEYLDVVKGLWDSWEADAFVRNKESGQFFAPEKLHALNHQGDFFQVAGPLNIGRTPQGRPILFQAGASEDGKKLAAKHADAIFTHHDSLLEAKAFYRDVKNQLEGQGREANSLHIFQGVSVIVGKDAADAEQQYQTTAALVSVTDALNYLGRYFEHHDFSQYPLDEPFPDIGDLGQNSFRSTTDEIKRNARERGLTLRQVALEAASPRPRFSGSPEQVADGLQQWFDDRAADGFIIQGGTPDTFPRFVEQVVPVLQARGLFRTEYPGTTLRESFGLAQPENRYGK
;
A
#
# COMPACT_ATOMS: atom_id res chain seq x y z
N MET A 1 35.62 21.36 33.63
CA MET A 1 35.49 19.90 33.40
C MET A 1 35.93 19.63 31.97
N SER A 2 36.59 18.50 31.70
CA SER A 2 37.06 18.11 30.36
C SER A 2 35.99 17.43 29.50
N TYR A 3 34.83 17.10 30.08
CA TYR A 3 33.71 16.42 29.42
C TYR A 3 32.46 17.31 29.37
N ARG A 4 31.54 16.95 28.46
CA ARG A 4 30.24 17.62 28.24
C ARG A 4 29.14 16.80 28.91
N ILE A 5 28.14 17.46 29.48
CA ILE A 5 26.97 16.82 30.10
C ILE A 5 25.73 17.08 29.26
N SER A 6 24.85 16.09 29.15
CA SER A 6 23.54 16.15 28.47
C SER A 6 22.46 15.60 29.39
N ILE A 7 21.21 16.00 29.21
CA ILE A 7 20.05 15.51 29.98
C ILE A 7 19.29 14.48 29.14
N LEU A 8 18.80 13.41 29.77
CA LEU A 8 17.79 12.51 29.20
C LEU A 8 16.53 12.62 30.07
N ASP A 9 15.47 13.20 29.52
CA ASP A 9 14.17 13.28 30.16
C ASP A 9 13.20 12.22 29.61
N LYS A 10 12.23 11.83 30.44
CA LYS A 10 11.18 10.86 30.14
C LYS A 10 9.76 11.45 30.25
N SER A 11 9.63 12.74 30.51
CA SER A 11 8.37 13.42 30.83
C SER A 11 7.57 12.73 31.96
N PRO A 12 8.14 12.57 33.16
CA PRO A 12 7.46 11.87 34.25
C PRO A 12 6.27 12.66 34.81
N LEU A 13 5.15 11.96 35.03
CA LEU A 13 4.04 12.43 35.85
C LEU A 13 4.38 12.21 37.33
N ALA A 14 4.24 13.26 38.15
CA ALA A 14 4.20 13.17 39.59
C ALA A 14 2.76 12.88 40.05
N GLN A 15 2.59 12.70 41.37
CA GLN A 15 1.30 12.36 41.96
C GLN A 15 0.30 13.51 41.75
N ASN A 16 -0.84 13.18 41.12
CA ASN A 16 -1.95 14.09 40.74
C ASN A 16 -1.68 15.02 39.53
N ASP A 17 -0.59 14.86 38.79
CA ASP A 17 -0.40 15.60 37.53
C ASP A 17 -1.29 15.08 36.40
N SER A 18 -1.62 15.95 35.45
CA SER A 18 -2.01 15.56 34.10
C SER A 18 -0.78 15.36 33.20
N ALA A 19 -0.97 14.70 32.05
CA ALA A 19 0.08 14.63 31.02
C ALA A 19 0.52 16.03 30.54
N THR A 20 -0.40 16.99 30.51
CA THR A 20 -0.13 18.40 30.16
C THR A 20 0.89 19.04 31.10
N ASP A 21 0.76 18.81 32.42
CA ASP A 21 1.66 19.36 33.44
C ASP A 21 3.07 18.76 33.32
N ALA A 22 3.16 17.46 33.06
CA ALA A 22 4.43 16.78 32.83
C ALA A 22 5.15 17.30 31.58
N LEU A 23 4.44 17.47 30.46
CA LEU A 23 4.99 18.03 29.22
C LEU A 23 5.43 19.49 29.40
N ALA A 24 4.64 20.31 30.09
CA ALA A 24 5.00 21.69 30.43
C ALA A 24 6.31 21.77 31.24
N ARG A 25 6.52 20.86 32.19
CA ARG A 25 7.79 20.73 32.92
C ARG A 25 8.95 20.26 32.05
N THR A 26 8.74 19.30 31.14
CA THR A 26 9.77 18.86 30.18
C THR A 26 10.28 20.03 29.34
N LEU A 27 9.39 20.88 28.82
CA LEU A 27 9.77 22.11 28.11
C LEU A 27 10.55 23.07 29.01
N HIS A 28 10.06 23.33 30.23
CA HIS A 28 10.72 24.25 31.15
C HIS A 28 12.13 23.75 31.51
N LEU A 29 12.29 22.44 31.73
CA LEU A 29 13.59 21.82 31.98
C LEU A 29 14.54 21.94 30.78
N ALA A 30 14.04 21.82 29.54
CA ALA A 30 14.86 22.03 28.35
C ALA A 30 15.34 23.48 28.20
N GLN A 31 14.48 24.46 28.53
CA GLN A 31 14.84 25.89 28.57
C GLN A 31 15.87 26.21 29.67
N GLN A 32 15.71 25.59 30.85
CA GLN A 32 16.70 25.69 31.93
C GLN A 32 18.03 25.02 31.56
N ALA A 33 18.00 23.85 30.93
CA ALA A 33 19.19 23.12 30.48
C ALA A 33 20.02 23.94 29.48
N GLU A 34 19.37 24.64 28.54
CA GLU A 34 20.03 25.60 27.64
C GLU A 34 20.70 26.75 28.42
N THR A 35 20.02 27.26 29.45
CA THR A 35 20.52 28.37 30.29
C THR A 35 21.70 27.95 31.16
N TRP A 36 21.69 26.71 31.67
CA TRP A 36 22.77 26.11 32.47
C TRP A 36 23.94 25.59 31.62
N GLY A 37 23.85 25.65 30.28
CA GLY A 37 24.94 25.26 29.38
C GLY A 37 25.08 23.75 29.15
N TYR A 38 24.00 22.97 29.29
CA TYR A 38 24.00 21.57 28.90
C TYR A 38 24.15 21.43 27.37
N HIS A 39 24.85 20.38 26.95
CA HIS A 39 25.23 20.20 25.54
C HIS A 39 24.08 19.67 24.67
N ARG A 40 23.27 18.75 25.20
CA ARG A 40 22.10 18.17 24.52
C ARG A 40 20.95 17.91 25.50
N PHE A 41 19.74 17.92 24.98
CA PHE A 41 18.51 17.51 25.67
C PHE A 41 17.87 16.34 24.91
N TRP A 42 17.81 15.17 25.55
CA TRP A 42 17.29 13.94 24.97
C TRP A 42 15.90 13.62 25.53
N LEU A 43 15.00 13.18 24.66
CA LEU A 43 13.61 12.85 24.99
C LEU A 43 13.36 11.36 24.76
N ALA A 44 13.12 10.60 25.83
CA ALA A 44 12.88 9.16 25.71
C ALA A 44 11.50 8.84 25.10
N GLU A 45 11.46 7.77 24.32
CA GLU A 45 10.22 7.18 23.83
C GLU A 45 9.74 6.08 24.79
N HIS A 46 8.53 6.21 25.33
CA HIS A 46 7.97 5.21 26.24
C HIS A 46 6.47 4.97 25.99
N HIS A 47 6.07 3.70 25.94
CA HIS A 47 4.71 3.28 25.55
C HIS A 47 3.94 2.64 26.70
N ASN A 48 2.64 2.93 26.77
CA ASN A 48 1.69 2.37 27.75
C ASN A 48 2.24 2.34 29.19
N THR A 49 2.92 3.43 29.59
CA THR A 49 3.54 3.57 30.91
C THR A 49 2.81 4.69 31.65
N PRO A 50 1.90 4.40 32.59
CA PRO A 50 1.02 5.41 33.22
C PRO A 50 1.74 6.55 33.96
N GLN A 51 3.04 6.40 34.22
CA GLN A 51 3.88 7.38 34.91
C GLN A 51 4.65 8.30 33.96
N LEU A 52 4.55 8.14 32.63
CA LEU A 52 5.29 8.91 31.63
C LEU A 52 4.34 9.51 30.58
N ALA A 53 4.57 10.78 30.18
CA ALA A 53 3.67 11.53 29.31
C ALA A 53 4.07 11.56 27.82
N SER A 54 5.24 11.01 27.45
CA SER A 54 5.83 11.13 26.11
C SER A 54 6.03 9.78 25.40
N PRO A 55 5.14 9.41 24.46
CA PRO A 55 5.32 8.25 23.57
C PRO A 55 5.90 8.59 22.19
N SER A 56 6.09 9.87 21.86
CA SER A 56 6.49 10.33 20.51
C SER A 56 7.50 11.49 20.62
N PRO A 57 8.80 11.20 20.86
CA PRO A 57 9.79 12.24 21.12
C PRO A 57 9.93 13.25 19.97
N GLU A 58 9.74 12.85 18.71
CA GLU A 58 9.77 13.72 17.53
C GLU A 58 8.79 14.91 17.60
N VAL A 59 7.62 14.71 18.21
CA VAL A 59 6.63 15.77 18.43
C VAL A 59 7.13 16.75 19.51
N LEU A 60 7.69 16.23 20.60
CA LEU A 60 8.29 17.05 21.66
C LEU A 60 9.55 17.78 21.20
N ILE A 61 10.37 17.16 20.34
CA ILE A 61 11.55 17.80 19.74
C ILE A 61 11.09 19.04 18.96
N ALA A 62 10.11 18.91 18.06
CA ALA A 62 9.56 20.05 17.30
C ALA A 62 9.11 21.20 18.22
N TRP A 63 8.36 20.85 19.27
CA TRP A 63 7.83 21.81 20.25
C TRP A 63 8.94 22.51 21.06
N ILE A 64 10.00 21.80 21.43
CA ILE A 64 11.11 22.34 22.22
C ILE A 64 12.10 23.12 21.36
N VAL A 65 12.43 22.69 20.13
CA VAL A 65 13.36 23.44 19.27
C VAL A 65 12.78 24.77 18.80
N GLY A 66 11.45 24.87 18.67
CA GLY A 66 10.75 26.14 18.43
C GLY A 66 10.79 27.11 19.63
N GLN A 67 11.15 26.64 20.83
CA GLN A 67 11.11 27.41 22.08
C GLN A 67 12.46 27.45 22.82
N THR A 68 13.54 27.01 22.17
CA THR A 68 14.94 27.03 22.63
C THR A 68 15.82 27.47 21.46
N ARG A 69 16.97 28.12 21.71
CA ARG A 69 17.73 28.80 20.63
C ARG A 69 19.04 28.12 20.23
N ARG A 70 19.67 27.36 21.14
CA ARG A 70 21.06 26.90 21.01
C ARG A 70 21.27 25.45 21.41
N ILE A 71 20.54 24.94 22.41
CA ILE A 71 20.69 23.56 22.85
C ILE A 71 20.30 22.61 21.71
N ARG A 72 21.04 21.51 21.60
CA ARG A 72 20.72 20.43 20.67
C ARG A 72 19.67 19.51 21.30
N VAL A 73 18.71 19.08 20.50
CA VAL A 73 17.54 18.33 20.99
C VAL A 73 17.37 17.08 20.13
N GLY A 74 17.10 15.95 20.77
CA GLY A 74 17.02 14.68 20.07
C GLY A 74 16.21 13.61 20.79
N SER A 75 15.94 12.53 20.09
CA SER A 75 15.32 11.34 20.66
C SER A 75 16.33 10.59 21.52
N GLY A 76 15.97 10.21 22.75
CA GLY A 76 16.75 9.35 23.64
C GLY A 76 16.75 7.87 23.21
N GLY A 77 16.54 7.60 21.93
CA GLY A 77 16.15 6.32 21.37
C GLY A 77 14.72 6.38 20.81
N VAL A 78 14.59 6.48 19.48
CA VAL A 78 13.42 6.03 18.75
C VAL A 78 13.42 4.51 18.80
N MET A 79 12.28 3.90 19.13
CA MET A 79 12.10 2.45 19.19
C MET A 79 11.87 1.93 17.76
N LEU A 80 12.89 2.04 16.89
CA LEU A 80 12.81 1.86 15.42
C LEU A 80 12.08 0.57 14.98
N GLN A 81 12.17 -0.48 15.79
CA GLN A 81 11.43 -1.73 15.63
C GLN A 81 9.89 -1.62 15.61
N HIS A 82 9.31 -0.43 15.81
CA HIS A 82 7.88 -0.13 15.68
C HIS A 82 7.54 0.71 14.42
N TYR A 83 8.53 1.23 13.69
CA TYR A 83 8.32 2.24 12.66
C TYR A 83 9.05 1.93 11.35
N SER A 84 8.56 2.48 10.25
CA SER A 84 9.28 2.44 8.97
C SER A 84 10.55 3.31 9.05
N PRO A 85 11.74 2.77 8.69
CA PRO A 85 12.99 3.55 8.58
C PRO A 85 12.83 4.77 7.67
N TYR A 86 12.11 4.64 6.56
CA TYR A 86 11.79 5.75 5.65
C TYR A 86 11.02 6.86 6.38
N LYS A 87 10.02 6.50 7.20
CA LYS A 87 9.20 7.50 7.90
C LYS A 87 9.95 8.22 9.02
N VAL A 88 10.83 7.49 9.73
CA VAL A 88 11.74 8.10 10.72
C VAL A 88 12.70 9.06 10.00
N ALA A 89 13.21 8.71 8.82
CA ALA A 89 14.06 9.59 8.02
C ALA A 89 13.34 10.88 7.60
N GLU A 90 12.12 10.81 7.05
CA GLU A 90 11.31 12.01 6.71
C GLU A 90 11.12 12.93 7.92
N ASN A 91 10.70 12.37 9.06
CA ASN A 91 10.42 13.14 10.26
C ASN A 91 11.67 13.88 10.77
N PHE A 92 12.83 13.20 10.82
CA PHE A 92 14.08 13.81 11.28
C PHE A 92 14.76 14.70 10.24
N ASN A 93 14.51 14.50 8.94
CA ASN A 93 14.89 15.43 7.88
C ASN A 93 14.06 16.73 7.95
N LEU A 94 12.75 16.64 8.22
CA LEU A 94 11.90 17.79 8.48
C LEU A 94 12.37 18.55 9.73
N LEU A 95 12.58 17.86 10.85
CA LEU A 95 13.12 18.48 12.07
C LEU A 95 14.46 19.18 11.81
N SER A 96 15.36 18.54 11.04
CA SER A 96 16.68 19.12 10.69
C SER A 96 16.58 20.29 9.71
N SER A 97 15.49 20.38 8.96
CA SER A 97 15.18 21.56 8.13
C SER A 97 14.62 22.71 8.99
N LEU A 98 13.84 22.39 10.03
CA LEU A 98 13.29 23.36 10.98
C LEU A 98 14.35 23.93 11.95
N ALA A 99 15.32 23.11 12.36
CA ALA A 99 16.41 23.52 13.25
C ALA A 99 17.79 22.97 12.79
N PRO A 100 18.37 23.52 11.69
CA PRO A 100 19.63 23.06 11.14
C PRO A 100 20.77 22.98 12.16
N GLY A 101 21.47 21.85 12.18
CA GLY A 101 22.61 21.61 13.08
C GLY A 101 22.25 21.45 14.56
N ARG A 102 20.96 21.39 14.93
CA ARG A 102 20.48 21.23 16.31
C ARG A 102 19.81 19.89 16.61
N ILE A 103 19.48 19.10 15.59
CA ILE A 103 18.74 17.84 15.76
C ILE A 103 19.67 16.64 15.89
N ASP A 104 19.34 15.77 16.84
CA ASP A 104 19.99 14.46 17.03
C ASP A 104 18.96 13.33 16.92
N LEU A 105 19.27 12.29 16.15
CA LEU A 105 18.45 11.09 16.00
C LEU A 105 19.05 9.95 16.82
N GLY A 106 18.63 9.81 18.08
CA GLY A 106 18.90 8.61 18.85
C GLY A 106 17.94 7.49 18.47
N VAL A 107 18.45 6.26 18.36
CA VAL A 107 17.70 5.02 18.08
C VAL A 107 18.08 3.95 19.11
N GLY A 108 17.13 3.12 19.53
CA GLY A 108 17.35 2.05 20.52
C GLY A 108 16.67 0.73 20.16
N LYS A 109 17.29 -0.39 20.59
CA LYS A 109 16.80 -1.77 20.39
C LYS A 109 15.81 -2.25 21.47
N ALA A 110 15.51 -1.40 22.46
CA ALA A 110 14.50 -1.68 23.48
C ALA A 110 13.07 -1.52 22.89
N PRO A 111 12.03 -2.06 23.54
CA PRO A 111 10.63 -1.86 23.11
C PRO A 111 9.93 -0.63 23.69
N GLY A 112 10.56 0.17 24.54
CA GLY A 112 9.96 1.37 25.15
C GLY A 112 8.81 1.13 26.14
N GLY A 113 8.18 -0.05 26.12
CA GLY A 113 7.06 -0.44 26.99
C GLY A 113 6.96 -1.96 27.19
N LEU A 114 5.80 -2.42 27.65
CA LEU A 114 5.51 -3.85 27.91
C LEU A 114 4.99 -4.57 26.64
N PRO A 115 4.89 -5.91 26.62
CA PRO A 115 4.56 -6.65 25.39
C PRO A 115 3.21 -6.29 24.78
N LEU A 116 2.19 -5.92 25.56
CA LEU A 116 0.90 -5.45 25.00
C LEU A 116 1.05 -4.18 24.14
N SER A 117 1.90 -3.23 24.54
CA SER A 117 2.15 -2.04 23.71
C SER A 117 3.03 -2.36 22.50
N THR A 118 3.96 -3.32 22.63
CA THR A 118 4.73 -3.83 21.49
C THR A 118 3.81 -4.50 20.46
N GLN A 119 2.87 -5.34 20.92
CA GLN A 119 1.86 -6.00 20.08
C GLN A 119 0.94 -4.98 19.40
N ALA A 120 0.50 -3.93 20.10
CA ALA A 120 -0.31 -2.87 19.52
C ALA A 120 0.44 -2.04 18.47
N LEU A 121 1.70 -1.68 18.72
CA LEU A 121 2.53 -0.91 17.79
C LEU A 121 3.00 -1.72 16.58
N GLN A 122 3.21 -3.03 16.75
CA GLN A 122 3.61 -3.95 15.69
C GLN A 122 2.43 -4.71 15.09
N HIS A 123 1.19 -4.28 15.38
CA HIS A 123 -0.02 -4.94 14.89
C HIS A 123 -0.12 -4.83 13.36
N GLY A 124 0.04 -5.95 12.66
CA GLY A 124 0.10 -6.00 11.19
C GLY A 124 1.52 -5.87 10.61
N LEU A 125 2.57 -5.74 11.43
CA LEU A 125 3.96 -5.83 10.98
C LEU A 125 4.46 -7.29 11.07
N SER A 126 4.75 -7.91 9.93
CA SER A 126 5.46 -9.20 9.91
C SER A 126 6.91 -9.01 10.39
N GLN A 127 7.33 -9.78 11.40
CA GLN A 127 8.70 -9.71 11.93
C GLN A 127 9.75 -10.15 10.90
N ALA A 128 9.37 -11.00 9.93
CA ALA A 128 10.25 -11.41 8.84
C ALA A 128 10.46 -10.27 7.82
N VAL A 129 9.38 -9.57 7.44
CA VAL A 129 9.42 -8.46 6.47
C VAL A 129 10.00 -7.18 7.07
N LYS A 130 9.82 -6.96 8.38
CA LYS A 130 10.41 -5.83 9.11
C LYS A 130 11.94 -5.89 9.17
N GLY A 131 12.53 -7.06 8.88
CA GLY A 131 13.96 -7.32 9.03
C GLY A 131 14.43 -7.26 10.49
N SER A 132 15.70 -7.59 10.69
CA SER A 132 16.39 -7.35 11.95
C SER A 132 16.49 -5.86 12.26
N PHE A 133 16.70 -5.52 13.54
CA PHE A 133 17.00 -4.15 13.95
C PHE A 133 18.23 -3.58 13.21
N ASP A 134 19.21 -4.44 12.94
CA ASP A 134 20.48 -4.11 12.33
C ASP A 134 20.27 -3.71 10.83
N GLU A 135 19.35 -4.38 10.13
CA GLU A 135 18.91 -4.01 8.77
C GLU A 135 18.06 -2.73 8.75
N GLN A 136 17.10 -2.58 9.68
CA GLN A 136 16.27 -1.37 9.78
C GLN A 136 17.11 -0.11 10.01
N LEU A 137 18.14 -0.19 10.86
CA LEU A 137 19.05 0.91 11.12
C LEU A 137 19.91 1.24 9.89
N SER A 138 20.28 0.23 9.09
CA SER A 138 21.01 0.43 7.83
C SER A 138 20.13 1.12 6.78
N GLN A 139 18.87 0.68 6.62
CA GLN A 139 17.89 1.36 5.76
C GLN A 139 17.64 2.81 6.22
N LEU A 140 17.61 3.07 7.53
CA LEU A 140 17.46 4.42 8.08
C LEU A 140 18.63 5.33 7.69
N ASP A 141 19.88 4.86 7.76
CA ASP A 141 21.02 5.66 7.29
C ASP A 141 20.96 5.91 5.78
N ASP A 142 20.62 4.90 4.97
CA ASP A 142 20.46 5.06 3.51
C ASP A 142 19.48 6.18 3.16
N TRP A 143 18.32 6.22 3.81
CA TRP A 143 17.31 7.28 3.59
C TRP A 143 17.78 8.67 4.04
N LEU A 144 18.65 8.76 5.04
CA LEU A 144 19.26 10.01 5.51
C LEU A 144 20.50 10.42 4.69
N SER A 145 21.08 9.49 3.91
CA SER A 145 22.33 9.66 3.17
C SER A 145 22.15 9.95 1.67
N ARG A 146 21.02 9.54 1.06
CA ARG A 146 20.72 9.79 -0.37
C ARG A 146 20.58 11.29 -0.68
N ARG A 147 21.55 11.85 -1.43
CA ARG A 147 21.61 13.28 -1.81
C ARG A 147 21.55 13.57 -3.31
N GLU A 148 21.79 12.58 -4.17
CA GLU A 148 21.92 12.81 -5.61
C GLU A 148 20.56 12.83 -6.36
N ILE A 149 20.52 13.57 -7.46
CA ILE A 149 19.36 13.65 -8.35
C ILE A 149 19.49 12.55 -9.41
N ALA A 150 19.05 11.35 -9.07
CA ALA A 150 18.61 10.38 -10.07
C ALA A 150 17.22 10.79 -10.63
N ALA A 151 16.85 10.24 -11.79
CA ALA A 151 15.71 10.66 -12.62
C ALA A 151 14.34 10.78 -11.91
N ASP A 152 13.38 11.38 -12.63
CA ASP A 152 12.11 12.01 -12.19
C ASP A 152 11.12 11.12 -11.41
N GLU A 153 11.43 9.84 -11.19
CA GLU A 153 10.54 8.83 -10.59
C GLU A 153 11.13 8.14 -9.34
N SER A 154 12.11 8.77 -8.67
CA SER A 154 12.81 8.20 -7.51
C SER A 154 12.24 8.64 -6.15
N VAL A 155 11.82 7.69 -5.31
CA VAL A 155 11.34 7.94 -3.92
C VAL A 155 12.47 8.46 -3.03
N ARG A 156 12.22 9.52 -2.24
CA ARG A 156 13.18 10.18 -1.34
C ARG A 156 12.52 10.61 -0.04
N ALA A 157 13.20 10.45 1.08
CA ALA A 157 12.74 10.94 2.39
C ALA A 157 12.87 12.47 2.48
N THR A 158 11.90 13.20 1.91
CA THR A 158 11.89 14.66 1.84
C THR A 158 11.32 15.31 3.12
N PRO A 159 11.64 16.59 3.43
CA PRO A 159 12.55 17.51 2.71
C PRO A 159 14.01 17.06 2.78
N LEU A 160 14.90 17.62 1.97
CA LEU A 160 16.35 17.36 2.08
C LEU A 160 17.01 18.49 2.88
N PRO A 161 17.39 18.27 4.16
CA PRO A 161 17.98 19.32 4.98
C PRO A 161 19.42 19.62 4.53
N ALA A 162 19.84 20.89 4.65
CA ALA A 162 21.22 21.30 4.38
C ALA A 162 22.24 20.49 5.20
N GLN A 163 21.90 20.20 6.46
CA GLN A 163 22.64 19.30 7.34
C GLN A 163 21.73 18.16 7.79
N ARG A 164 22.14 16.91 7.55
CA ARG A 164 21.41 15.71 8.02
C ARG A 164 21.43 15.65 9.57
N PRO A 165 20.42 15.04 10.23
CA PRO A 165 20.47 14.79 11.67
C PRO A 165 21.70 13.96 12.04
N ASP A 166 22.32 14.22 13.19
CA ASP A 166 23.38 13.36 13.70
C ASP A 166 22.76 12.08 14.30
N GLY A 167 23.10 10.92 13.75
CA GLY A 167 22.62 9.61 14.22
C GLY A 167 23.35 9.11 15.47
N PHE A 168 22.61 8.56 16.44
CA PHE A 168 23.11 7.96 17.67
C PHE A 168 22.45 6.59 17.92
N LEU A 169 23.23 5.55 18.15
CA LEU A 169 22.71 4.25 18.58
C LEU A 169 22.91 4.08 20.09
N LEU A 170 21.81 3.88 20.82
CA LEU A 170 21.79 3.55 22.24
C LEU A 170 21.82 2.03 22.43
N GLY A 171 22.84 1.52 23.10
CA GLY A 171 23.00 0.07 23.35
C GLY A 171 23.83 -0.26 24.59
N ALA A 172 23.85 -1.54 24.96
CA ALA A 172 24.57 -2.03 26.14
C ALA A 172 25.36 -3.32 25.83
N SER A 173 25.84 -3.47 24.58
CA SER A 173 26.56 -4.66 24.11
C SER A 173 27.62 -4.34 23.06
N LEU A 174 28.59 -5.25 22.90
CA LEU A 174 29.61 -5.20 21.84
C LEU A 174 29.00 -5.18 20.44
N GLN A 175 27.91 -5.93 20.20
CA GLN A 175 27.22 -5.93 18.91
C GLN A 175 26.68 -4.53 18.56
N SER A 176 26.02 -3.84 19.52
CA SER A 176 25.51 -2.49 19.29
C SER A 176 26.63 -1.49 18.97
N ALA A 177 27.78 -1.60 19.64
CA ALA A 177 28.93 -0.75 19.35
C ALA A 177 29.50 -1.02 17.94
N ARG A 178 29.58 -2.28 17.51
CA ARG A 178 30.05 -2.64 16.16
C ARG A 178 29.10 -2.16 15.06
N LEU A 179 27.79 -2.32 15.26
CA LEU A 179 26.76 -1.85 14.33
C LEU A 179 26.77 -0.32 14.15
N ALA A 180 26.91 0.43 15.24
CA ALA A 180 27.07 1.89 15.16
C ALA A 180 28.36 2.29 14.40
N ALA A 181 29.44 1.53 14.60
CA ALA A 181 30.71 1.80 13.94
C ALA A 181 30.67 1.49 12.43
N SER A 182 29.97 0.44 12.00
CA SER A 182 29.85 0.08 10.57
C SER A 182 29.04 1.10 9.75
N LEU A 183 28.15 1.87 10.39
CA LEU A 183 27.34 2.92 9.76
C LEU A 183 27.91 4.34 9.95
N ASP A 184 29.05 4.49 10.63
CA ASP A 184 29.58 5.79 11.11
C ASP A 184 28.56 6.62 11.92
N TRP A 185 27.73 5.95 12.71
CA TRP A 185 26.85 6.59 13.70
C TRP A 185 27.62 6.87 15.00
N ASN A 186 27.10 7.76 15.84
CA ASN A 186 27.61 7.92 17.20
C ASN A 186 27.09 6.77 18.10
N PHE A 187 27.84 6.35 19.10
CA PHE A 187 27.41 5.29 20.04
C PHE A 187 27.24 5.81 21.47
N VAL A 188 26.15 5.37 22.11
CA VAL A 188 25.82 5.67 23.50
C VAL A 188 25.71 4.36 24.29
N PHE A 189 26.62 4.15 25.26
CA PHE A 189 26.55 3.01 26.16
C PHE A 189 25.56 3.27 27.30
N ALA A 190 24.52 2.42 27.40
CA ALA A 190 23.44 2.54 28.38
C ALA A 190 23.82 1.97 29.77
N ALA A 191 24.83 2.56 30.43
CA ALA A 191 25.30 2.15 31.75
C ALA A 191 24.19 2.19 32.84
N HIS A 192 23.21 3.08 32.68
CA HIS A 192 22.01 3.14 33.52
C HIS A 192 21.10 1.91 33.42
N LEU A 193 21.27 1.04 32.41
CA LEU A 193 20.56 -0.25 32.27
C LEU A 193 21.46 -1.46 32.57
N ASN A 194 22.77 -1.34 32.33
CA ASN A 194 23.75 -2.38 32.60
C ASN A 194 25.04 -1.76 33.18
N GLY A 195 25.24 -1.91 34.49
CA GLY A 195 26.35 -1.31 35.23
C GLY A 195 27.67 -2.08 35.21
N ASP A 196 27.78 -3.17 34.43
CA ASP A 196 29.00 -3.97 34.34
C ASP A 196 30.19 -3.14 33.81
N LYS A 197 31.13 -2.86 34.72
CA LYS A 197 32.35 -2.07 34.45
C LYS A 197 33.34 -2.81 33.54
N THR A 198 33.32 -4.14 33.53
CA THR A 198 34.17 -4.96 32.64
C THR A 198 33.63 -4.89 31.23
N LEU A 199 32.32 -5.16 31.05
CA LEU A 199 31.67 -5.03 29.75
C LEU A 199 31.78 -3.61 29.17
N LEU A 200 31.65 -2.58 30.01
CA LEU A 200 31.90 -1.19 29.60
C LEU A 200 33.32 -1.03 29.03
N ARG A 201 34.37 -1.50 29.73
CA ARG A 201 35.76 -1.43 29.26
C ARG A 201 35.97 -2.19 27.94
N ASP A 202 35.41 -3.37 27.80
CA ASP A 202 35.50 -4.18 26.58
C ASP A 202 34.82 -3.50 25.39
N VAL A 203 33.62 -2.96 25.59
CA VAL A 203 32.88 -2.21 24.57
C VAL A 203 33.65 -0.95 24.14
N LEU A 204 34.29 -0.24 25.05
CA LEU A 204 35.10 0.93 24.73
C LEU A 204 36.37 0.56 23.96
N ALA A 205 37.01 -0.55 24.28
CA ALA A 205 38.18 -1.05 23.55
C ALA A 205 37.80 -1.41 22.10
N ASP A 206 36.70 -2.14 21.92
CA ASP A 206 36.20 -2.53 20.60
C ASP A 206 35.67 -1.33 19.78
N TRP A 207 34.96 -0.39 20.42
CA TRP A 207 34.49 0.84 19.77
C TRP A 207 35.63 1.61 19.12
N ARG A 208 36.78 1.77 19.79
CA ARG A 208 37.94 2.51 19.27
C ARG A 208 38.72 1.75 18.19
N LYS A 209 38.59 0.43 18.13
CA LYS A 209 39.11 -0.38 17.02
C LYS A 209 38.32 -0.12 15.74
N ASN A 210 37.00 0.02 15.86
CA ASN A 210 36.08 0.06 14.73
C ASN A 210 35.62 1.48 14.34
N SER A 211 35.67 2.46 15.23
CA SER A 211 35.19 3.84 15.03
C SER A 211 36.25 4.90 15.39
N ARG A 212 36.14 6.08 14.78
CA ARG A 212 36.92 7.28 15.11
C ARG A 212 36.18 8.28 15.99
N ARG A 213 34.89 8.04 16.28
CA ARG A 213 34.02 8.94 17.03
C ARG A 213 34.20 8.76 18.54
N GLU A 214 33.95 9.83 19.29
CA GLU A 214 33.83 9.75 20.74
C GLU A 214 32.58 8.94 21.13
N VAL A 215 32.65 8.30 22.30
CA VAL A 215 31.59 7.46 22.86
C VAL A 215 30.92 8.17 24.02
N LEU A 216 29.59 8.14 24.07
CA LEU A 216 28.82 8.68 25.17
C LEU A 216 28.48 7.55 26.16
N VAL A 217 28.40 7.86 27.45
CA VAL A 217 27.97 6.92 28.49
C VAL A 217 26.78 7.52 29.23
N ALA A 218 25.63 6.85 29.16
CA ALA A 218 24.40 7.28 29.82
C ALA A 218 24.30 6.60 31.19
N VAL A 219 24.60 7.34 32.25
CA VAL A 219 24.51 6.91 33.67
C VAL A 219 23.25 7.46 34.35
N GLN A 220 22.85 6.87 35.47
CA GLN A 220 21.84 7.45 36.35
C GLN A 220 22.53 8.15 37.53
N ALA A 221 22.00 9.30 37.95
CA ALA A 221 22.53 10.05 39.09
C ALA A 221 21.42 10.46 40.06
N ILE A 222 21.64 10.24 41.36
CA ILE A 222 20.82 10.75 42.46
C ILE A 222 21.69 11.72 43.27
N VAL A 223 21.30 12.98 43.28
CA VAL A 223 21.95 14.05 44.04
C VAL A 223 20.98 14.49 45.14
N ALA A 224 21.40 14.40 46.40
CA ALA A 224 20.67 14.93 47.54
C ALA A 224 21.56 15.86 48.38
N ARG A 225 20.97 16.60 49.33
CA ARG A 225 21.74 17.48 50.22
C ARG A 225 22.60 16.72 51.23
N ASP A 226 22.20 15.50 51.57
CA ASP A 226 22.91 14.59 52.46
C ASP A 226 22.99 13.18 51.87
N ALA A 227 24.02 12.43 52.27
CA ALA A 227 24.26 11.08 51.76
C ALA A 227 23.21 10.06 52.21
N GLY A 228 22.55 10.27 53.37
CA GLY A 228 21.53 9.37 53.89
C GLY A 228 20.27 9.39 53.01
N ARG A 229 19.82 10.58 52.60
CA ARG A 229 18.70 10.76 51.68
C ARG A 229 19.04 10.29 50.27
N ALA A 230 20.27 10.49 49.80
CA ALA A 230 20.72 9.92 48.53
C ALA A 230 20.69 8.38 48.55
N GLU A 231 21.09 7.76 49.66
CA GLU A 231 21.04 6.32 49.85
C GLU A 231 19.60 5.78 49.92
N GLU A 232 18.71 6.48 50.62
CA GLU A 232 17.28 6.14 50.71
C GLU A 232 16.60 6.17 49.32
N LEU A 233 16.84 7.22 48.54
CA LEU A 233 16.34 7.35 47.16
C LEU A 233 16.97 6.28 46.25
N ALA A 234 18.25 5.96 46.42
CA ALA A 234 18.93 4.93 45.64
C ALA A 234 18.37 3.52 45.88
N ARG A 235 17.91 3.19 47.10
CA ARG A 235 17.25 1.91 47.39
C ARG A 235 15.92 1.73 46.65
N GLN A 236 15.28 2.82 46.23
CA GLN A 236 14.04 2.81 45.46
C GLN A 236 14.28 2.55 43.95
N VAL A 237 15.53 2.63 43.49
CA VAL A 237 15.91 2.29 42.11
C VAL A 237 16.16 0.79 42.02
N GLU A 238 15.27 0.08 41.31
CA GLU A 238 15.45 -1.32 40.98
C GLU A 238 15.59 -1.50 39.46
N ILE A 239 16.47 -2.42 39.06
CA ILE A 239 16.52 -2.93 37.69
C ILE A 239 16.51 -4.46 37.77
N TRP A 240 15.58 -5.06 37.05
CA TRP A 240 15.41 -6.50 36.96
C TRP A 240 15.66 -6.94 35.53
N GLY A 241 16.69 -7.77 35.34
CA GLY A 241 16.92 -8.51 34.12
C GLY A 241 15.93 -9.67 34.02
N VAL A 242 15.20 -9.70 32.91
CA VAL A 242 14.16 -10.70 32.64
C VAL A 242 14.60 -11.51 31.44
N GLU A 243 14.53 -12.83 31.57
CA GLU A 243 14.73 -13.79 30.50
C GLU A 243 13.53 -14.73 30.46
N LEU A 244 12.96 -14.88 29.28
CA LEU A 244 11.83 -15.75 29.02
C LEU A 244 12.27 -17.03 28.32
N GLU A 245 11.49 -18.10 28.44
CA GLU A 245 11.78 -19.39 27.79
C GLU A 245 11.84 -19.29 26.25
N ASN A 246 11.20 -18.28 25.66
CA ASN A 246 11.28 -17.97 24.23
C ASN A 246 12.60 -17.26 23.82
N GLY A 247 13.56 -17.13 24.73
CA GLY A 247 14.87 -16.48 24.51
C GLY A 247 14.86 -14.95 24.59
N GLN A 248 13.69 -14.31 24.77
CA GLN A 248 13.60 -12.85 24.88
C GLN A 248 14.21 -12.36 26.19
N ARG A 249 15.12 -11.38 26.09
CA ARG A 249 15.81 -10.75 27.22
C ARG A 249 15.50 -9.25 27.28
N VAL A 250 15.05 -8.76 28.43
CA VAL A 250 14.71 -7.34 28.66
C VAL A 250 15.18 -6.87 30.04
N SER A 251 15.10 -5.57 30.31
CA SER A 251 15.31 -5.00 31.65
C SER A 251 14.13 -4.09 32.01
N VAL A 252 13.60 -4.26 33.22
CA VAL A 252 12.41 -3.57 33.72
C VAL A 252 12.66 -2.98 35.11
N ALA A 253 11.84 -2.02 35.53
CA ALA A 253 12.08 -1.21 36.73
C ALA A 253 11.55 -1.84 38.04
N SER A 254 10.90 -3.00 37.99
CA SER A 254 10.47 -3.75 39.19
C SER A 254 10.18 -5.21 38.91
N GLU A 255 10.21 -6.06 39.94
CA GLU A 255 9.77 -7.45 39.86
C GLU A 255 8.29 -7.56 39.41
N ALA A 256 7.43 -6.64 39.82
CA ALA A 256 6.03 -6.61 39.39
C ALA A 256 5.90 -6.38 37.87
N GLN A 257 6.73 -5.49 37.30
CA GLN A 257 6.82 -5.31 35.86
C GLN A 257 7.39 -6.56 35.17
N ALA A 258 8.38 -7.24 35.73
CA ALA A 258 8.93 -8.48 35.18
C ALA A 258 7.87 -9.59 35.07
N ARG A 259 7.11 -9.79 36.14
CA ARG A 259 5.99 -10.75 36.18
C ARG A 259 4.86 -10.33 35.22
N SER A 260 4.63 -9.03 35.02
CA SER A 260 3.68 -8.54 34.01
C SER A 260 4.18 -8.74 32.58
N PHE A 261 5.48 -8.54 32.33
CA PHE A 261 6.12 -8.77 31.03
C PHE A 261 5.93 -10.22 30.60
N ALA A 262 6.32 -11.18 31.44
CA ALA A 262 6.17 -12.61 31.16
C ALA A 262 4.71 -13.05 30.90
N ARG A 263 3.75 -12.52 31.67
CA ARG A 263 2.32 -12.77 31.41
C ARG A 263 1.86 -12.22 30.06
N GLN A 264 2.26 -11.00 29.71
CA GLN A 264 1.86 -10.35 28.46
C GLN A 264 2.56 -10.90 27.22
N SER A 265 3.76 -11.46 27.36
CA SER A 265 4.48 -12.15 26.28
C SER A 265 4.02 -13.59 26.05
N GLY A 266 3.15 -14.14 26.91
CA GLY A 266 2.69 -15.53 26.80
C GLY A 266 3.81 -16.56 26.95
N SER A 267 4.86 -16.26 27.72
CA SER A 267 6.01 -17.16 27.90
C SER A 267 6.49 -17.12 29.35
N ALA A 268 6.83 -18.27 29.92
CA ALA A 268 7.25 -18.33 31.32
C ALA A 268 8.60 -17.65 31.54
N LEU A 269 8.84 -17.24 32.79
CA LEU A 269 10.13 -16.71 33.23
C LEU A 269 11.14 -17.86 33.29
N HIS A 270 12.16 -17.82 32.43
CA HIS A 270 13.30 -18.70 32.52
C HIS A 270 14.27 -18.22 33.61
N SER A 271 14.59 -16.93 33.63
CA SER A 271 15.39 -16.32 34.70
C SER A 271 14.91 -14.90 35.05
N LEU A 272 15.02 -14.57 36.34
CA LEU A 272 14.75 -13.24 36.87
C LEU A 272 15.90 -12.85 37.80
N THR A 273 16.68 -11.84 37.40
CA THR A 273 17.91 -11.44 38.10
C THR A 273 17.87 -9.96 38.42
N ARG A 274 18.07 -9.59 39.69
CA ARG A 274 18.28 -8.20 40.08
C ARG A 274 19.64 -7.76 39.53
N ARG A 275 19.68 -6.67 38.77
CA ARG A 275 20.91 -6.06 38.25
C ARG A 275 21.28 -4.86 39.10
N GLU A 276 22.58 -4.67 39.33
CA GLU A 276 23.06 -3.41 39.90
C GLU A 276 23.14 -2.36 38.77
N PRO A 277 22.38 -1.25 38.85
CA PRO A 277 22.51 -0.15 37.91
C PRO A 277 23.85 0.58 38.09
N SER A 278 24.38 1.19 37.03
CA SER A 278 25.42 2.22 37.18
C SER A 278 24.78 3.51 37.71
N LEU A 279 24.56 3.52 39.02
CA LEU A 279 23.90 4.59 39.76
C LEU A 279 24.93 5.38 40.58
N LEU A 280 25.16 6.62 40.17
CA LEU A 280 25.94 7.57 40.94
C LEU A 280 25.04 8.18 42.02
N LYS A 281 25.44 8.13 43.29
CA LYS A 281 24.64 8.61 44.41
C LYS A 281 25.46 9.38 45.44
N GLY A 282 24.88 10.42 46.03
CA GLY A 282 25.46 11.15 47.16
C GLY A 282 25.16 12.65 47.13
N THR A 283 26.09 13.45 47.63
CA THR A 283 26.02 14.92 47.58
C THR A 283 26.49 15.44 46.21
N PRO A 284 26.29 16.73 45.87
CA PRO A 284 26.79 17.30 44.61
C PRO A 284 28.30 17.08 44.40
N GLU A 285 29.09 17.13 45.47
CA GLU A 285 30.54 16.95 45.46
C GLU A 285 30.92 15.50 45.13
N THR A 286 30.32 14.52 45.82
CA THR A 286 30.65 13.11 45.64
C THR A 286 30.15 12.57 44.29
N VAL A 287 29.01 13.05 43.79
CA VAL A 287 28.52 12.71 42.44
C VAL A 287 29.41 13.33 41.35
N ARG A 288 29.87 14.57 41.54
CA ARG A 288 30.85 15.22 40.65
C ARG A 288 32.18 14.44 40.61
N GLU A 289 32.66 13.99 41.76
CA GLU A 289 33.89 13.17 41.85
C GLU A 289 33.71 11.80 41.19
N ALA A 290 32.57 11.15 41.37
CA ALA A 290 32.27 9.90 40.69
C ALA A 290 32.16 10.05 39.16
N LEU A 291 31.61 11.16 38.66
CA LEU A 291 31.60 11.50 37.23
C LEU A 291 33.02 11.76 36.69
N GLN A 292 33.87 12.44 37.46
CA GLN A 292 35.26 12.69 37.09
C GLN A 292 36.07 11.38 37.02
N ALA A 293 35.96 10.52 38.04
CA ALA A 293 36.62 9.22 38.07
C ALA A 293 36.16 8.31 36.90
N LEU A 294 34.86 8.32 36.58
CA LEU A 294 34.35 7.61 35.40
C LEU A 294 34.99 8.14 34.12
N HIS A 295 35.08 9.47 33.94
CA HIS A 295 35.70 10.06 32.75
C HIS A 295 37.20 9.70 32.59
N GLU A 296 37.95 9.62 33.69
CA GLU A 296 39.36 9.22 33.67
C GLU A 296 39.54 7.75 33.28
N ASP A 297 38.72 6.84 33.84
CA ASP A 297 38.64 5.43 33.42
C ASP A 297 38.31 5.28 31.92
N LEU A 298 37.42 6.14 31.39
CA LEU A 298 37.06 6.17 29.96
C LEU A 298 38.20 6.66 29.05
N ILE A 299 39.11 7.51 29.52
CA ILE A 299 40.28 7.96 28.75
C ILE A 299 41.38 6.90 28.76
N ALA A 300 41.67 6.30 29.91
CA ALA A 300 42.81 5.38 30.09
C ALA A 300 42.78 4.16 29.15
N ALA A 301 41.60 3.69 28.74
CA ALA A 301 41.45 2.52 27.87
C ALA A 301 41.70 2.77 26.36
N ALA A 302 42.19 3.93 25.91
CA ALA A 302 42.09 4.39 24.51
C ALA A 302 43.34 4.24 23.60
N GLY A 303 43.33 3.27 22.66
CA GLY A 303 44.31 3.11 21.56
C GLY A 303 43.78 3.41 20.14
N ARG A 304 44.64 3.52 19.10
CA ARG A 304 44.34 4.12 17.77
C ARG A 304 44.22 3.15 16.54
N GLY A 305 43.00 2.99 15.95
CA GLY A 305 42.62 2.73 14.50
C GLY A 305 43.20 1.54 13.69
N PRO A 306 42.91 1.37 12.35
CA PRO A 306 41.75 1.76 11.51
C PRO A 306 41.21 0.72 10.41
N ARG A 307 40.01 0.97 9.79
CA ARG A 307 39.34 0.36 8.56
C ARG A 307 38.44 -0.91 8.78
N GLY A 308 37.37 -1.27 8.03
CA GLY A 308 36.51 -0.61 6.97
C GLY A 308 35.59 -1.58 6.13
N TYR A 309 34.41 -1.14 5.62
CA TYR A 309 33.36 -1.83 4.77
C TYR A 309 32.48 -2.96 5.42
N GLY A 310 31.25 -3.37 4.98
CA GLY A 310 30.20 -2.84 4.03
C GLY A 310 29.13 -3.89 3.54
N GLY A 311 27.81 -3.56 3.38
CA GLY A 311 26.70 -4.41 2.80
C GLY A 311 25.25 -4.17 3.34
N GLY A 312 24.12 -4.55 2.65
CA GLY A 312 22.68 -4.24 3.02
C GLY A 312 21.51 -5.13 2.45
N PHE A 313 20.20 -4.86 2.71
CA PHE A 313 18.99 -5.75 2.50
C PHE A 313 17.57 -5.12 2.12
N MET A 314 16.50 -5.95 1.90
CA MET A 314 15.36 -5.85 0.89
C MET A 314 13.87 -5.51 1.36
N THR A 315 12.83 -5.68 0.49
CA THR A 315 11.41 -5.18 0.60
C THR A 315 10.25 -6.20 0.31
N PHE A 316 8.95 -5.82 0.43
CA PHE A 316 7.77 -6.71 0.18
C PHE A 316 7.56 -7.10 -1.30
N ALA A 317 7.61 -6.15 -2.23
CA ALA A 317 7.59 -6.46 -3.67
C ALA A 317 8.72 -7.42 -4.02
N GLN A 318 9.90 -7.16 -3.46
CA GLN A 318 11.07 -8.01 -3.61
C GLN A 318 10.83 -9.41 -3.05
N GLN A 319 10.14 -9.57 -1.91
CA GLN A 319 9.81 -10.89 -1.34
C GLN A 319 8.95 -11.76 -2.29
N LEU A 320 7.97 -11.17 -2.98
CA LEU A 320 7.14 -11.90 -3.94
C LEU A 320 7.93 -12.25 -5.21
N ILE A 321 8.78 -11.33 -5.67
CA ILE A 321 9.71 -11.56 -6.78
C ILE A 321 10.70 -12.69 -6.42
N ASP A 322 11.25 -12.69 -5.21
CA ASP A 322 12.20 -13.70 -4.73
C ASP A 322 11.54 -15.08 -4.62
N TRP A 323 10.28 -15.16 -4.18
CA TRP A 323 9.51 -16.41 -4.21
C TRP A 323 9.26 -16.90 -5.64
N ARG A 324 8.85 -16.02 -6.56
CA ARG A 324 8.70 -16.37 -7.99
C ARG A 324 10.00 -16.92 -8.55
N ARG A 325 11.13 -16.24 -8.32
CA ARG A 325 12.45 -16.64 -8.82
C ARG A 325 13.00 -17.90 -8.18
N GLU A 326 12.67 -18.17 -6.92
CA GLU A 326 13.04 -19.42 -6.24
C GLU A 326 12.23 -20.62 -6.79
N LEU A 327 10.95 -20.45 -7.08
CA LEU A 327 10.15 -21.46 -7.79
C LEU A 327 10.67 -21.67 -9.23
N HIS A 328 10.92 -20.58 -9.97
CA HIS A 328 11.46 -20.62 -11.33
C HIS A 328 12.80 -21.36 -11.44
N ARG A 329 13.66 -21.22 -10.43
CA ARG A 329 14.97 -21.87 -10.34
C ARG A 329 14.88 -23.38 -10.07
N PHE A 330 13.83 -23.84 -9.39
CA PHE A 330 13.64 -25.24 -8.99
C PHE A 330 12.29 -25.80 -9.46
N PRO A 331 12.01 -25.78 -10.78
CA PRO A 331 10.73 -26.18 -11.32
C PRO A 331 10.57 -27.71 -11.28
N GLU A 332 9.35 -28.19 -11.04
CA GLU A 332 9.05 -29.64 -10.93
C GLU A 332 7.86 -30.02 -11.82
N LEU A 333 7.91 -31.22 -12.39
CA LEU A 333 6.90 -31.72 -13.33
C LEU A 333 5.58 -32.10 -12.62
N SER A 334 4.49 -32.12 -13.38
CA SER A 334 3.16 -32.56 -12.94
C SER A 334 3.18 -33.90 -12.19
N LEU A 335 2.64 -33.93 -10.97
CA LEU A 335 2.63 -35.03 -9.98
C LEU A 335 3.98 -35.32 -9.29
N GLU A 336 5.00 -34.51 -9.54
CA GLU A 336 6.36 -34.60 -9.00
C GLU A 336 6.77 -33.34 -8.22
N GLU A 337 5.82 -32.41 -7.95
CA GLU A 337 5.98 -31.08 -7.33
C GLU A 337 6.25 -31.13 -5.80
N VAL A 338 7.14 -32.01 -5.35
CA VAL A 338 7.36 -32.33 -3.93
C VAL A 338 8.01 -31.17 -3.18
N GLU A 339 9.10 -30.62 -3.72
CA GLU A 339 9.86 -29.54 -3.09
C GLU A 339 9.13 -28.19 -3.22
N THR A 340 8.43 -27.96 -4.33
CA THR A 340 7.51 -26.84 -4.56
C THR A 340 6.37 -26.85 -3.56
N THR A 341 5.75 -28.02 -3.36
CA THR A 341 4.72 -28.23 -2.32
C THR A 341 5.29 -27.94 -0.93
N SER A 342 6.53 -28.34 -0.64
CA SER A 342 7.17 -28.03 0.65
C SER A 342 7.41 -26.52 0.81
N ARG A 343 8.06 -25.86 -0.17
CA ARG A 343 8.33 -24.41 -0.12
C ARG A 343 7.05 -23.60 0.11
N ILE A 344 5.99 -23.84 -0.67
CA ILE A 344 4.70 -23.15 -0.54
C ILE A 344 4.08 -23.40 0.84
N ARG A 345 4.12 -24.66 1.32
CA ARG A 345 3.67 -25.02 2.67
C ARG A 345 4.46 -24.27 3.75
N ASP A 346 5.79 -24.28 3.67
CA ASP A 346 6.68 -23.71 4.67
C ASP A 346 6.55 -22.18 4.73
N TRP A 347 6.41 -21.52 3.58
CA TRP A 347 6.12 -20.08 3.49
C TRP A 347 4.76 -19.72 4.11
N LEU A 348 3.70 -20.47 3.79
CA LEU A 348 2.36 -20.25 4.37
C LEU A 348 2.32 -20.56 5.87
N GLN A 349 3.01 -21.61 6.33
CA GLN A 349 3.16 -21.94 7.76
C GLN A 349 3.93 -20.84 8.50
N SER A 350 4.99 -20.30 7.91
CA SER A 350 5.75 -19.19 8.51
C SER A 350 4.93 -17.90 8.67
N ALA A 351 3.85 -17.76 7.90
CA ALA A 351 2.89 -16.66 7.96
C ALA A 351 1.66 -16.94 8.85
N ASP A 352 1.64 -18.04 9.62
CA ASP A 352 0.51 -18.49 10.46
C ASP A 352 -0.80 -18.71 9.66
N ILE A 353 -0.69 -19.09 8.38
CA ILE A 353 -1.85 -19.37 7.54
C ILE A 353 -2.27 -20.83 7.73
N ARG A 354 -3.54 -21.07 8.08
CA ARG A 354 -4.07 -22.39 8.42
C ARG A 354 -4.15 -23.29 7.19
N LEU A 355 -3.43 -24.41 7.24
CA LEU A 355 -3.51 -25.48 6.23
C LEU A 355 -4.69 -26.40 6.52
N LEU A 356 -5.33 -26.88 5.45
CA LEU A 356 -6.38 -27.88 5.53
C LEU A 356 -5.79 -29.28 5.27
N PRO A 357 -6.10 -30.30 6.11
CA PRO A 357 -5.44 -31.59 6.11
C PRO A 357 -6.00 -32.55 5.04
N TYR A 358 -6.02 -32.12 3.78
CA TYR A 358 -6.38 -32.98 2.66
C TYR A 358 -5.26 -33.96 2.33
N SER A 359 -5.60 -35.23 2.07
CA SER A 359 -4.64 -36.29 1.75
C SER A 359 -4.12 -36.18 0.30
N LEU A 360 -3.35 -35.13 0.03
CA LEU A 360 -2.75 -34.83 -1.27
C LEU A 360 -1.27 -35.24 -1.28
N LYS A 361 -0.80 -35.81 -2.40
CA LYS A 361 0.62 -36.17 -2.58
C LYS A 361 1.48 -34.92 -2.80
N THR A 362 1.00 -34.04 -3.66
CA THR A 362 1.54 -32.70 -3.97
C THR A 362 0.39 -31.70 -3.98
N GLY A 363 0.69 -30.41 -3.90
CA GLY A 363 -0.29 -29.35 -3.70
C GLY A 363 -0.52 -28.95 -2.23
N VAL A 364 -1.03 -27.74 -2.03
CA VAL A 364 -1.33 -27.17 -0.71
C VAL A 364 -2.71 -26.52 -0.73
N VAL A 365 -3.49 -26.70 0.32
CA VAL A 365 -4.78 -26.03 0.50
C VAL A 365 -4.77 -25.30 1.83
N VAL A 366 -5.09 -24.01 1.82
CA VAL A 366 -5.15 -23.17 3.02
C VAL A 366 -6.49 -22.45 3.15
N GLU A 367 -6.83 -22.01 4.37
CA GLU A 367 -8.08 -21.32 4.66
C GLU A 367 -7.89 -20.19 5.67
N ILE A 368 -8.17 -18.97 5.22
CA ILE A 368 -8.04 -17.71 5.98
C ILE A 368 -9.44 -17.19 6.31
N GLY A 369 -9.63 -16.63 7.50
CA GLY A 369 -10.93 -16.09 7.95
C GLY A 369 -11.80 -17.11 8.69
N GLN A 370 -13.02 -16.66 9.05
CA GLN A 370 -13.96 -17.40 9.90
C GLN A 370 -15.40 -17.23 9.42
N GLY A 371 -16.30 -18.13 9.82
CA GLY A 371 -17.72 -18.11 9.45
C GLY A 371 -18.10 -19.15 8.38
N GLU A 372 -19.39 -19.30 8.12
CA GLU A 372 -19.90 -20.41 7.31
C GLU A 372 -19.61 -20.25 5.81
N LYS A 373 -19.88 -19.04 5.27
CA LYS A 373 -19.69 -18.71 3.85
C LYS A 373 -18.21 -18.73 3.47
N ALA A 374 -17.89 -19.27 2.29
CA ALA A 374 -16.54 -19.30 1.77
C ALA A 374 -16.46 -19.08 0.26
N VAL A 375 -15.36 -18.51 -0.20
CA VAL A 375 -14.96 -18.43 -1.61
C VAL A 375 -13.57 -19.08 -1.78
N ALA A 376 -13.25 -19.52 -2.98
CA ALA A 376 -11.94 -20.11 -3.30
C ALA A 376 -11.13 -19.24 -4.27
N LEU A 377 -9.81 -19.23 -4.08
CA LEU A 377 -8.82 -18.71 -5.03
C LEU A 377 -7.91 -19.88 -5.48
N ARG A 378 -7.43 -19.87 -6.73
CA ARG A 378 -6.54 -20.92 -7.28
C ARG A 378 -5.27 -20.34 -7.90
N ALA A 379 -4.14 -20.98 -7.58
CA ALA A 379 -2.92 -20.99 -8.40
C ALA A 379 -2.54 -22.43 -8.69
N ASP A 380 -2.01 -22.67 -9.88
CA ASP A 380 -1.26 -23.86 -10.28
C ASP A 380 0.20 -23.73 -9.80
N ILE A 381 0.92 -24.87 -9.75
CA ILE A 381 2.29 -24.94 -9.20
C ILE A 381 3.26 -25.78 -10.04
N ASP A 382 2.81 -26.49 -11.08
CA ASP A 382 3.65 -27.43 -11.83
C ASP A 382 4.37 -26.78 -13.02
N ALA A 383 5.39 -27.47 -13.53
CA ALA A 383 6.25 -27.01 -14.60
C ALA A 383 6.28 -27.97 -15.80
N LEU A 384 6.85 -27.50 -16.90
CA LEU A 384 6.88 -28.18 -18.19
C LEU A 384 8.24 -28.87 -18.46
N PRO A 385 8.25 -29.99 -19.22
CA PRO A 385 9.46 -30.70 -19.62
C PRO A 385 10.14 -29.98 -20.81
N ILE A 386 10.65 -28.78 -20.57
CA ILE A 386 11.27 -27.87 -21.54
C ILE A 386 12.65 -27.46 -21.02
N GLU A 387 13.67 -27.55 -21.88
CA GLU A 387 15.01 -27.00 -21.60
C GLU A 387 14.96 -25.46 -21.68
N GLU A 388 15.34 -24.77 -20.62
CA GLU A 388 15.30 -23.31 -20.57
C GLU A 388 16.43 -22.65 -21.36
N THR A 389 16.08 -21.63 -22.13
CA THR A 389 16.97 -20.79 -22.94
C THR A 389 16.70 -19.29 -22.75
N SER A 390 16.01 -18.88 -21.68
CA SER A 390 15.67 -17.48 -21.38
C SER A 390 16.91 -16.60 -21.17
N GLY A 391 17.95 -17.15 -20.52
CA GLY A 391 19.17 -16.44 -20.15
C GLY A 391 19.06 -15.61 -18.86
N VAL A 392 17.98 -15.71 -18.10
CA VAL A 392 17.77 -14.94 -16.86
C VAL A 392 18.66 -15.44 -15.71
N ALA A 393 19.03 -14.55 -14.78
CA ALA A 393 19.95 -14.86 -13.67
C ALA A 393 19.39 -15.87 -12.64
N PHE A 394 18.12 -16.28 -12.80
CA PHE A 394 17.41 -17.25 -11.98
C PHE A 394 16.86 -18.42 -12.81
N SER A 395 17.46 -18.68 -13.99
CA SER A 395 17.14 -19.84 -14.83
C SER A 395 17.12 -21.16 -14.02
N SER A 396 16.29 -22.09 -14.46
CA SER A 396 16.14 -23.44 -13.93
C SER A 396 17.48 -24.15 -13.73
N GLN A 397 17.60 -24.80 -12.57
CA GLN A 397 18.70 -25.73 -12.25
C GLN A 397 18.30 -27.19 -12.49
N ASN A 398 17.03 -27.45 -12.82
CA ASN A 398 16.51 -28.77 -13.15
C ASN A 398 16.53 -28.93 -14.68
N ALA A 399 17.60 -29.52 -15.20
CA ALA A 399 17.79 -29.72 -16.64
C ALA A 399 16.59 -30.44 -17.28
N GLY A 400 16.12 -29.92 -18.42
CA GLY A 400 14.92 -30.37 -19.11
C GLY A 400 13.58 -29.96 -18.48
N VAL A 401 13.57 -29.08 -17.47
CA VAL A 401 12.35 -28.60 -16.79
C VAL A 401 12.34 -27.08 -16.64
N MET A 402 11.23 -26.42 -16.95
CA MET A 402 11.06 -24.96 -16.90
C MET A 402 9.62 -24.56 -16.55
N HIS A 403 9.43 -23.49 -15.77
CA HIS A 403 8.12 -22.81 -15.63
C HIS A 403 7.81 -21.96 -16.88
N ALA A 404 7.64 -22.62 -18.02
CA ALA A 404 7.37 -21.97 -19.32
C ALA A 404 5.90 -21.51 -19.50
N CYS A 405 5.04 -21.73 -18.50
CA CYS A 405 3.62 -21.32 -18.50
C CYS A 405 3.25 -20.32 -17.38
N GLY A 406 4.22 -19.90 -16.55
CA GLY A 406 4.02 -18.85 -15.54
C GLY A 406 3.42 -19.29 -14.20
N HIS A 407 3.33 -20.59 -13.91
CA HIS A 407 2.76 -21.11 -12.65
C HIS A 407 3.55 -20.65 -11.40
N ASP A 408 4.84 -20.31 -11.57
CA ASP A 408 5.68 -19.62 -10.57
C ASP A 408 5.17 -18.19 -10.24
N VAL A 409 4.69 -17.46 -11.25
CA VAL A 409 4.01 -16.17 -11.10
C VAL A 409 2.67 -16.36 -10.40
N HIS A 410 1.85 -17.32 -10.83
CA HIS A 410 0.52 -17.58 -10.26
C HIS A 410 0.62 -17.93 -8.77
N SER A 411 1.55 -18.83 -8.43
CA SER A 411 1.90 -19.19 -7.06
C SER A 411 2.33 -17.97 -6.24
N SER A 412 3.21 -17.12 -6.77
CA SER A 412 3.68 -15.91 -6.05
C SER A 412 2.55 -14.88 -5.82
N VAL A 413 1.68 -14.67 -6.81
CA VAL A 413 0.49 -13.81 -6.68
C VAL A 413 -0.43 -14.32 -5.58
N MET A 414 -0.74 -15.62 -5.57
CA MET A 414 -1.64 -16.20 -4.56
C MET A 414 -1.00 -16.30 -3.17
N LEU A 415 0.32 -16.45 -3.07
CA LEU A 415 1.07 -16.28 -1.81
C LEU A 415 0.94 -14.82 -1.30
N GLY A 416 1.10 -13.83 -2.18
CA GLY A 416 0.91 -12.41 -1.85
C GLY A 416 -0.52 -12.10 -1.40
N ALA A 417 -1.53 -12.60 -2.12
CA ALA A 417 -2.94 -12.48 -1.73
C ALA A 417 -3.21 -13.16 -0.38
N ALA A 418 -2.64 -14.34 -0.13
CA ALA A 418 -2.74 -15.04 1.14
C ALA A 418 -2.17 -14.21 2.31
N LEU A 419 -1.01 -13.56 2.14
CA LEU A 419 -0.45 -12.66 3.15
C LEU A 419 -1.35 -11.43 3.40
N LEU A 420 -1.88 -10.81 2.35
CA LEU A 420 -2.74 -9.62 2.46
C LEU A 420 -4.10 -9.94 3.09
N LEU A 421 -4.68 -11.10 2.76
CA LEU A 421 -5.90 -11.61 3.39
C LEU A 421 -5.66 -11.99 4.85
N LYS A 422 -4.52 -12.61 5.18
CA LYS A 422 -4.13 -12.94 6.57
C LYS A 422 -3.95 -11.69 7.43
N GLN A 423 -3.34 -10.62 6.89
CA GLN A 423 -3.26 -9.32 7.57
C GLN A 423 -4.64 -8.72 7.88
N ASN A 424 -5.64 -9.02 7.06
CA ASN A 424 -7.02 -8.53 7.21
C ASN A 424 -7.98 -9.60 7.75
N GLU A 425 -7.49 -10.73 8.27
CA GLU A 425 -8.27 -11.92 8.63
C GLU A 425 -9.45 -11.60 9.57
N ALA A 426 -9.24 -10.70 10.55
CA ALA A 426 -10.26 -10.27 11.50
C ALA A 426 -11.38 -9.37 10.91
N GLN A 427 -11.26 -8.95 9.64
CA GLN A 427 -12.26 -8.17 8.90
C GLN A 427 -13.02 -9.01 7.85
N LEU A 428 -12.62 -10.28 7.63
CA LEU A 428 -13.29 -11.17 6.67
C LEU A 428 -14.59 -11.72 7.25
N ASN A 429 -15.73 -11.38 6.63
CA ASN A 429 -17.05 -11.93 6.96
C ASN A 429 -17.31 -13.25 6.23
N GLY A 430 -16.44 -14.23 6.47
CA GLY A 430 -16.38 -15.50 5.75
C GLY A 430 -14.96 -16.02 5.64
N ARG A 431 -14.79 -17.08 4.86
CA ARG A 431 -13.50 -17.76 4.67
C ARG A 431 -13.03 -17.65 3.22
N VAL A 432 -11.73 -17.45 3.02
CA VAL A 432 -11.08 -17.57 1.72
C VAL A 432 -10.21 -18.82 1.73
N ARG A 433 -10.55 -19.79 0.87
CA ARG A 433 -9.78 -21.02 0.68
C ARG A 433 -8.85 -20.85 -0.52
N ILE A 434 -7.55 -21.01 -0.35
CA ILE A 434 -6.59 -20.85 -1.45
C ILE A 434 -6.06 -22.24 -1.81
N LEU A 435 -6.20 -22.58 -3.09
CA LEU A 435 -5.80 -23.85 -3.69
C LEU A 435 -4.49 -23.64 -4.46
N PHE A 436 -3.40 -24.24 -3.97
CA PHE A 436 -2.14 -24.37 -4.70
C PHE A 436 -2.13 -25.75 -5.34
N GLN A 437 -2.51 -25.79 -6.61
CA GLN A 437 -2.85 -26.98 -7.36
C GLN A 437 -1.63 -27.60 -8.07
N PRO A 438 -1.39 -28.91 -7.94
CA PRO A 438 -0.43 -29.65 -8.77
C PRO A 438 -1.04 -30.04 -10.12
N ALA A 439 -0.22 -30.44 -11.08
CA ALA A 439 -0.60 -31.16 -12.29
C ALA A 439 -1.71 -30.52 -13.17
N GLU A 440 -1.64 -29.21 -13.40
CA GLU A 440 -2.44 -28.53 -14.44
C GLU A 440 -2.05 -29.03 -15.83
N GLU A 441 -0.76 -29.12 -16.16
CA GLU A 441 -0.26 -29.40 -17.52
C GLU A 441 -0.58 -30.84 -18.01
N ARG A 442 -1.07 -31.70 -17.12
CA ARG A 442 -1.59 -33.05 -17.42
C ARG A 442 -3.12 -33.15 -17.25
N PHE A 443 -3.78 -32.03 -16.98
CA PHE A 443 -5.20 -31.82 -16.71
C PHE A 443 -5.79 -32.75 -15.64
N GLY A 444 -4.99 -33.05 -14.60
CA GLY A 444 -5.32 -33.99 -13.53
C GLY A 444 -5.46 -33.37 -12.14
N GLY A 445 -4.94 -32.16 -11.96
CA GLY A 445 -4.88 -31.44 -10.69
C GLY A 445 -6.24 -31.12 -10.11
N ALA A 446 -7.04 -30.37 -10.85
CA ALA A 446 -8.37 -29.94 -10.42
C ALA A 446 -9.27 -31.14 -10.10
N THR A 447 -9.23 -32.18 -10.94
CA THR A 447 -9.97 -33.44 -10.70
C THR A 447 -9.58 -34.12 -9.37
N THR A 448 -8.28 -34.11 -9.03
CA THR A 448 -7.78 -34.70 -7.78
C THR A 448 -8.25 -33.89 -6.58
N LEU A 449 -8.19 -32.57 -6.66
CA LEU A 449 -8.65 -31.65 -5.62
C LEU A 449 -10.16 -31.71 -5.41
N VAL A 450 -10.97 -31.74 -6.47
CA VAL A 450 -12.43 -31.91 -6.37
C VAL A 450 -12.79 -33.24 -5.67
N LYS A 451 -12.14 -34.35 -6.04
CA LYS A 451 -12.32 -35.65 -5.39
C LYS A 451 -11.89 -35.68 -3.93
N ALA A 452 -10.95 -34.82 -3.53
CA ALA A 452 -10.54 -34.65 -2.13
C ALA A 452 -11.54 -33.82 -1.29
N GLY A 453 -12.57 -33.22 -1.89
CA GLY A 453 -13.58 -32.43 -1.19
C GLY A 453 -13.21 -30.96 -0.98
N VAL A 454 -12.25 -30.40 -1.74
CA VAL A 454 -11.80 -29.01 -1.51
C VAL A 454 -12.84 -27.94 -1.88
N LEU A 455 -13.90 -28.30 -2.60
CA LEU A 455 -15.03 -27.40 -2.91
C LEU A 455 -16.14 -27.43 -1.86
N GLU A 456 -16.07 -28.29 -0.85
CA GLU A 456 -17.11 -28.36 0.18
C GLU A 456 -17.23 -27.04 0.96
N GLY A 457 -18.43 -26.45 0.92
CA GLY A 457 -18.74 -25.15 1.53
C GLY A 457 -18.32 -23.92 0.71
N ILE A 458 -17.74 -24.09 -0.48
CA ILE A 458 -17.33 -22.98 -1.36
C ILE A 458 -18.52 -22.50 -2.20
N SER A 459 -18.77 -21.19 -2.21
CA SER A 459 -19.88 -20.55 -2.94
C SER A 459 -19.49 -20.04 -4.33
N ALA A 460 -18.22 -19.68 -4.53
CA ALA A 460 -17.65 -19.29 -5.81
C ALA A 460 -16.12 -19.52 -5.83
N ILE A 461 -15.53 -19.71 -7.01
CA ILE A 461 -14.08 -19.85 -7.20
C ILE A 461 -13.54 -18.85 -8.22
N PHE A 462 -12.34 -18.33 -7.96
CA PHE A 462 -11.61 -17.44 -8.85
C PHE A 462 -10.21 -17.99 -9.12
N GLY A 463 -9.73 -17.81 -10.34
CA GLY A 463 -8.37 -18.19 -10.75
C GLY A 463 -7.84 -17.19 -11.77
N MET A 464 -6.53 -17.20 -11.98
CA MET A 464 -5.87 -16.34 -12.96
C MET A 464 -4.89 -17.13 -13.82
N HIS A 465 -4.63 -16.63 -15.02
CA HIS A 465 -3.49 -17.01 -15.85
C HIS A 465 -2.76 -15.74 -16.31
N ASN A 466 -1.44 -15.77 -16.43
CA ASN A 466 -0.70 -14.69 -17.07
C ASN A 466 -0.91 -14.76 -18.60
N GLU A 467 -1.10 -13.62 -19.25
CA GLU A 467 -1.23 -13.53 -20.71
C GLU A 467 0.00 -12.81 -21.28
N PRO A 468 0.89 -13.52 -21.99
CA PRO A 468 2.08 -12.91 -22.61
C PRO A 468 1.77 -11.77 -23.57
N GLY A 469 0.69 -11.90 -24.35
CA GLY A 469 0.33 -10.95 -25.41
C GLY A 469 -0.32 -9.66 -24.92
N LEU A 470 -0.58 -9.52 -23.62
CA LEU A 470 -1.18 -8.33 -23.03
C LEU A 470 -0.17 -7.57 -22.14
N PRO A 471 -0.11 -6.22 -22.22
CA PRO A 471 0.79 -5.41 -21.38
C PRO A 471 0.50 -5.53 -19.88
N VAL A 472 1.52 -5.35 -19.03
CA VAL A 472 1.33 -5.25 -17.57
C VAL A 472 0.32 -4.16 -17.22
N GLY A 473 -0.60 -4.46 -16.30
CA GLY A 473 -1.74 -3.60 -15.98
C GLY A 473 -2.98 -3.82 -16.85
N THR A 474 -2.95 -4.81 -17.75
CA THR A 474 -4.13 -5.25 -18.51
C THR A 474 -4.80 -6.44 -17.82
N PHE A 475 -6.13 -6.48 -17.84
CA PHE A 475 -6.96 -7.57 -17.33
C PHE A 475 -7.97 -7.97 -18.39
N ALA A 476 -8.14 -9.26 -18.66
CA ALA A 476 -9.13 -9.74 -19.60
C ALA A 476 -9.91 -10.93 -19.05
N THR A 477 -11.23 -10.92 -19.25
CA THR A 477 -12.08 -12.07 -18.99
C THR A 477 -13.34 -11.98 -19.85
N ARG A 478 -14.18 -13.01 -19.82
CA ARG A 478 -15.47 -13.07 -20.52
C ARG A 478 -16.43 -13.96 -19.75
N GLY A 479 -17.72 -13.66 -19.85
CA GLY A 479 -18.78 -14.60 -19.45
C GLY A 479 -19.01 -15.65 -20.54
N GLY A 480 -19.36 -16.87 -20.14
CA GLY A 480 -19.50 -17.99 -21.06
C GLY A 480 -18.15 -18.67 -21.39
N PRO A 481 -18.05 -19.39 -22.52
CA PRO A 481 -16.82 -20.10 -22.89
C PRO A 481 -15.61 -19.17 -23.04
N PHE A 482 -14.45 -19.63 -22.58
CA PHE A 482 -13.20 -18.88 -22.58
C PHE A 482 -12.01 -19.70 -23.08
N TYR A 483 -11.76 -20.89 -22.51
CA TYR A 483 -10.77 -21.86 -23.02
C TYR A 483 -11.49 -23.08 -23.62
N ALA A 484 -10.88 -23.72 -24.61
CA ALA A 484 -11.42 -24.89 -25.29
C ALA A 484 -11.18 -26.19 -24.50
N ASN A 485 -11.96 -27.23 -24.83
CA ASN A 485 -11.70 -28.59 -24.33
C ASN A 485 -10.35 -29.13 -24.83
N VAL A 486 -9.81 -30.15 -24.17
CA VAL A 486 -8.68 -30.95 -24.68
C VAL A 486 -9.08 -32.40 -24.82
N ASP A 487 -9.10 -32.92 -26.05
CA ASP A 487 -9.23 -34.37 -26.29
C ASP A 487 -8.00 -34.90 -27.02
N ARG A 488 -7.64 -36.15 -26.75
CA ARG A 488 -6.65 -36.94 -27.49
C ARG A 488 -7.35 -38.12 -28.17
N LEU A 489 -7.14 -38.27 -29.46
CA LEU A 489 -7.56 -39.45 -30.22
C LEU A 489 -6.35 -40.26 -30.66
N VAL A 490 -6.48 -41.59 -30.61
CA VAL A 490 -5.51 -42.55 -31.14
C VAL A 490 -6.25 -43.45 -32.13
N ILE A 491 -5.75 -43.56 -33.36
CA ILE A 491 -6.36 -44.38 -34.41
C ILE A 491 -5.36 -45.44 -34.87
N GLN A 492 -5.72 -46.70 -34.74
CA GLN A 492 -4.92 -47.82 -35.22
C GLN A 492 -5.50 -48.33 -36.54
N VAL A 493 -4.78 -48.08 -37.64
CA VAL A 493 -5.07 -48.66 -38.96
C VAL A 493 -4.34 -49.99 -39.09
N ARG A 494 -5.05 -51.09 -39.35
CA ARG A 494 -4.51 -52.43 -39.58
C ARG A 494 -4.96 -52.97 -40.93
N GLY A 495 -3.99 -53.11 -41.83
CA GLY A 495 -4.15 -53.69 -43.16
C GLY A 495 -3.64 -55.13 -43.21
N LYS A 496 -2.75 -55.41 -44.16
CA LYS A 496 -2.07 -56.71 -44.31
C LYS A 496 -0.74 -56.47 -45.00
N GLY A 497 0.36 -56.83 -44.34
CA GLY A 497 1.69 -56.62 -44.89
C GLY A 497 1.94 -57.43 -46.18
N ALA A 498 2.73 -56.88 -47.09
CA ALA A 498 3.14 -57.54 -48.34
C ALA A 498 4.45 -56.96 -48.88
N HIS A 499 5.12 -57.66 -49.80
CA HIS A 499 6.27 -57.12 -50.52
C HIS A 499 5.83 -55.94 -51.41
N ALA A 500 6.55 -54.82 -51.42
CA ALA A 500 6.13 -53.60 -52.12
C ALA A 500 5.87 -53.79 -53.63
N ALA A 501 6.59 -54.72 -54.27
CA ALA A 501 6.36 -55.09 -55.68
C ALA A 501 5.12 -55.99 -55.94
N ARG A 502 4.39 -56.42 -54.90
CA ARG A 502 3.17 -57.25 -54.98
C ARG A 502 2.02 -56.65 -54.16
N PRO A 503 1.61 -55.39 -54.43
CA PRO A 503 0.66 -54.67 -53.58
C PRO A 503 -0.74 -55.33 -53.51
N HIS A 504 -1.13 -56.07 -54.55
CA HIS A 504 -2.38 -56.83 -54.62
C HIS A 504 -2.50 -57.98 -53.59
N GLU A 505 -1.40 -58.38 -52.94
CA GLU A 505 -1.41 -59.42 -51.91
C GLU A 505 -1.62 -58.88 -50.49
N GLY A 506 -1.48 -57.56 -50.31
CA GLY A 506 -1.61 -56.86 -49.03
C GLY A 506 -2.80 -55.90 -48.98
N LYS A 507 -2.85 -55.13 -47.89
CA LYS A 507 -3.72 -53.96 -47.71
C LYS A 507 -2.85 -52.89 -47.10
N ASP A 508 -2.58 -51.83 -47.86
CA ASP A 508 -1.57 -50.83 -47.53
C ASP A 508 -2.06 -49.89 -46.41
N ALA A 509 -1.57 -50.10 -45.19
CA ALA A 509 -1.95 -49.29 -44.04
C ALA A 509 -1.50 -47.82 -44.17
N ILE A 510 -0.43 -47.51 -44.92
CA ILE A 510 0.04 -46.13 -45.16
C ILE A 510 -0.93 -45.40 -46.10
N LEU A 511 -1.38 -46.07 -47.17
CA LEU A 511 -2.38 -45.51 -48.08
C LEU A 511 -3.69 -45.20 -47.36
N LEU A 512 -4.19 -46.15 -46.55
CA LEU A 512 -5.43 -45.96 -45.78
C LEU A 512 -5.29 -44.85 -44.74
N ALA A 513 -4.18 -44.82 -43.99
CA ALA A 513 -3.90 -43.75 -43.03
C ALA A 513 -3.84 -42.38 -43.71
N SER A 514 -3.18 -42.27 -44.87
CA SER A 514 -3.08 -41.02 -45.63
C SER A 514 -4.45 -40.52 -46.09
N GLN A 515 -5.31 -41.41 -46.60
CA GLN A 515 -6.69 -41.04 -46.96
C GLN A 515 -7.52 -40.66 -45.74
N LEU A 516 -7.37 -41.37 -44.61
CA LEU A 516 -8.09 -41.06 -43.39
C LEU A 516 -7.74 -39.65 -42.89
N VAL A 517 -6.45 -39.29 -42.81
CA VAL A 517 -6.01 -37.95 -42.43
C VAL A 517 -6.66 -36.87 -43.31
N THR A 518 -6.70 -37.06 -44.63
CA THR A 518 -7.39 -36.14 -45.55
C THR A 518 -8.88 -36.02 -45.26
N LEU A 519 -9.57 -37.14 -45.01
CA LEU A 519 -11.01 -37.16 -44.70
C LEU A 519 -11.34 -36.51 -43.36
N LEU A 520 -10.53 -36.70 -42.33
CA LEU A 520 -10.76 -36.10 -41.01
C LEU A 520 -10.74 -34.56 -41.06
N GLN A 521 -9.88 -33.96 -41.90
CA GLN A 521 -9.84 -32.51 -42.12
C GLN A 521 -11.10 -31.95 -42.83
N SER A 522 -11.94 -32.80 -43.43
CA SER A 522 -13.23 -32.38 -43.99
C SER A 522 -14.30 -32.11 -42.91
N ILE A 523 -14.17 -32.70 -41.71
CA ILE A 523 -15.18 -32.63 -40.65
C ILE A 523 -15.32 -31.19 -40.14
N THR A 524 -14.21 -30.57 -39.71
CA THR A 524 -14.21 -29.18 -39.22
C THR A 524 -14.60 -28.18 -40.30
N SER A 525 -14.18 -28.43 -41.55
CA SER A 525 -14.41 -27.49 -42.65
C SER A 525 -15.81 -27.60 -43.28
N ARG A 526 -16.49 -28.75 -43.24
CA ARG A 526 -17.80 -28.99 -43.91
C ARG A 526 -18.94 -29.36 -42.97
N GLU A 527 -18.67 -29.92 -41.79
CA GLU A 527 -19.71 -30.40 -40.87
C GLU A 527 -19.89 -29.53 -39.61
N VAL A 528 -18.96 -28.64 -39.29
CA VAL A 528 -19.06 -27.67 -38.18
C VAL A 528 -19.54 -26.30 -38.70
N ASN A 529 -20.30 -25.56 -37.91
CA ASN A 529 -20.72 -24.20 -38.25
C ASN A 529 -19.49 -23.28 -38.27
N THR A 530 -19.39 -22.37 -39.24
CA THR A 530 -18.27 -21.43 -39.36
C THR A 530 -18.15 -20.44 -38.20
N LEU A 531 -19.20 -20.31 -37.37
CA LEU A 531 -19.16 -19.53 -36.12
C LEU A 531 -18.73 -20.35 -34.88
N ASP A 532 -18.74 -21.69 -34.97
CA ASP A 532 -18.28 -22.57 -33.90
C ASP A 532 -16.78 -22.85 -34.06
N SER A 533 -16.00 -22.61 -33.00
CA SER A 533 -14.59 -22.97 -32.98
C SER A 533 -14.42 -24.50 -32.98
N ALA A 534 -13.70 -25.08 -33.95
CA ALA A 534 -13.29 -26.48 -33.91
C ALA A 534 -11.96 -26.70 -34.65
N VAL A 535 -10.99 -27.30 -33.96
CA VAL A 535 -9.70 -27.71 -34.53
C VAL A 535 -9.50 -29.20 -34.26
N LEU A 536 -9.41 -29.99 -35.34
CA LEU A 536 -9.10 -31.42 -35.31
C LEU A 536 -7.75 -31.64 -35.99
N SER A 537 -6.72 -31.95 -35.22
CA SER A 537 -5.34 -32.04 -35.71
C SER A 537 -4.81 -33.45 -35.56
N VAL A 538 -4.28 -34.05 -36.63
CA VAL A 538 -3.47 -35.27 -36.53
C VAL A 538 -2.02 -34.82 -36.35
N THR A 539 -1.42 -35.17 -35.22
CA THR A 539 -0.12 -34.67 -34.75
C THR A 539 0.99 -35.71 -34.79
N ARG A 540 0.66 -37.01 -34.83
CA ARG A 540 1.62 -38.10 -35.03
C ARG A 540 1.11 -39.10 -36.06
N ILE A 541 2.03 -39.58 -36.90
CA ILE A 541 1.84 -40.71 -37.82
C ILE A 541 3.05 -41.63 -37.66
N ALA A 542 2.85 -42.90 -37.35
CA ALA A 542 3.93 -43.89 -37.26
C ALA A 542 3.52 -45.25 -37.85
N GLY A 543 4.35 -45.81 -38.72
CA GLY A 543 4.15 -47.15 -39.27
C GLY A 543 5.17 -47.49 -40.35
N GLY A 544 5.50 -48.78 -40.46
CA GLY A 544 6.55 -49.28 -41.36
C GLY A 544 7.95 -49.33 -40.74
N ASN A 545 8.68 -50.37 -41.13
CA ASN A 545 10.01 -50.70 -40.60
C ASN A 545 11.11 -50.68 -41.69
N THR A 546 10.74 -50.71 -42.97
CA THR A 546 11.66 -50.78 -44.12
C THR A 546 10.98 -50.26 -45.39
N TRP A 547 11.77 -49.84 -46.38
CA TRP A 547 11.32 -49.20 -47.62
C TRP A 547 10.68 -50.16 -48.64
N ASN A 548 10.89 -51.48 -48.52
CA ASN A 548 10.51 -52.49 -49.50
C ASN A 548 9.31 -53.38 -49.09
N VAL A 549 8.65 -53.07 -47.97
CA VAL A 549 7.52 -53.83 -47.41
C VAL A 549 6.37 -52.88 -47.12
N LEU A 550 5.17 -53.22 -47.60
CA LEU A 550 3.93 -52.56 -47.18
C LEU A 550 3.66 -52.93 -45.72
N PRO A 551 3.47 -51.95 -44.81
CA PRO A 551 3.26 -52.25 -43.40
C PRO A 551 1.88 -52.84 -43.14
N GLU A 552 1.83 -53.72 -42.15
CA GLU A 552 0.58 -54.27 -41.62
C GLU A 552 -0.19 -53.24 -40.78
N SER A 553 0.50 -52.34 -40.08
CA SER A 553 -0.13 -51.34 -39.21
C SER A 553 0.46 -49.94 -39.37
N VAL A 554 -0.40 -48.95 -39.17
CA VAL A 554 -0.08 -47.54 -38.96
C VAL A 554 -0.88 -47.03 -37.77
N GLU A 555 -0.25 -46.23 -36.94
CA GLU A 555 -0.83 -45.57 -35.78
C GLU A 555 -0.85 -44.05 -36.02
N LEU A 556 -2.01 -43.44 -35.78
CA LEU A 556 -2.22 -42.01 -35.83
C LEU A 556 -2.55 -41.51 -34.43
N GLU A 557 -2.01 -40.35 -34.05
CA GLU A 557 -2.52 -39.60 -32.90
C GLU A 557 -2.94 -38.19 -33.32
N GLY A 558 -3.89 -37.64 -32.58
CA GLY A 558 -4.37 -36.29 -32.80
C GLY A 558 -5.12 -35.72 -31.61
N THR A 559 -5.57 -34.48 -31.77
CA THR A 559 -6.34 -33.75 -30.75
C THR A 559 -7.58 -33.08 -31.35
N LEU A 560 -8.60 -32.88 -30.51
CA LEU A 560 -9.76 -32.05 -30.80
C LEU A 560 -9.85 -30.91 -29.76
N ARG A 561 -9.97 -29.67 -30.26
CA ARG A 561 -10.20 -28.44 -29.47
C ARG A 561 -11.48 -27.75 -29.94
N THR A 562 -12.42 -27.50 -29.03
CA THR A 562 -13.63 -26.70 -29.25
C THR A 562 -14.16 -26.12 -27.94
N HIS A 563 -14.84 -24.98 -28.01
CA HIS A 563 -15.58 -24.38 -26.90
C HIS A 563 -17.00 -24.96 -26.72
N SER A 564 -17.45 -25.83 -27.63
CA SER A 564 -18.84 -26.32 -27.68
C SER A 564 -18.93 -27.83 -27.46
N ALA A 565 -19.64 -28.23 -26.40
CA ALA A 565 -19.86 -29.64 -26.07
C ALA A 565 -20.63 -30.40 -27.16
N SER A 566 -21.58 -29.74 -27.85
CA SER A 566 -22.31 -30.37 -28.96
C SER A 566 -21.43 -30.59 -30.19
N VAL A 567 -20.49 -29.68 -30.45
CA VAL A 567 -19.48 -29.83 -31.51
C VAL A 567 -18.48 -30.93 -31.16
N ARG A 568 -18.04 -31.03 -29.90
CA ARG A 568 -17.13 -32.08 -29.41
C ARG A 568 -17.70 -33.48 -29.69
N GLU A 569 -18.91 -33.75 -29.23
CA GLU A 569 -19.56 -35.06 -29.45
C GLU A 569 -19.90 -35.30 -30.93
N LYS A 570 -20.29 -34.26 -31.70
CA LYS A 570 -20.51 -34.39 -33.15
C LYS A 570 -19.24 -34.81 -33.88
N VAL A 571 -18.12 -34.10 -33.67
CA VAL A 571 -16.85 -34.39 -34.35
C VAL A 571 -16.36 -35.80 -33.97
N LYS A 572 -16.39 -36.16 -32.69
CA LYS A 572 -16.05 -37.50 -32.20
C LYS A 572 -16.86 -38.61 -32.88
N ALA A 573 -18.19 -38.44 -33.00
CA ALA A 573 -19.04 -39.38 -33.74
C ALA A 573 -18.64 -39.49 -35.23
N ARG A 574 -18.42 -38.36 -35.91
CA ARG A 574 -18.02 -38.33 -37.32
C ARG A 574 -16.65 -38.98 -37.56
N VAL A 575 -15.67 -38.79 -36.68
CA VAL A 575 -14.35 -39.46 -36.76
C VAL A 575 -14.52 -40.98 -36.73
N ILE A 576 -15.29 -41.49 -35.77
CA ILE A 576 -15.54 -42.93 -35.62
C ILE A 576 -16.28 -43.50 -36.83
N GLU A 577 -17.31 -42.81 -37.33
CA GLU A 577 -18.05 -43.24 -38.52
C GLU A 577 -17.20 -43.28 -39.80
N ILE A 578 -16.37 -42.25 -40.03
CA ILE A 578 -15.48 -42.16 -41.20
C ILE A 578 -14.41 -43.26 -41.15
N ALA A 579 -13.78 -43.47 -39.98
CA ALA A 579 -12.82 -44.54 -39.78
C ALA A 579 -13.42 -45.93 -40.06
N ALA A 580 -14.59 -46.22 -39.48
CA ALA A 580 -15.29 -47.49 -39.71
C ALA A 580 -15.78 -47.65 -41.16
N GLY A 581 -16.16 -46.56 -41.82
CA GLY A 581 -16.53 -46.54 -43.24
C GLY A 581 -15.36 -46.87 -44.16
N LEU A 582 -14.21 -46.23 -43.93
CA LEU A 582 -12.98 -46.45 -44.71
C LEU A 582 -12.44 -47.86 -44.51
N GLY A 583 -12.44 -48.37 -43.26
CA GLY A 583 -12.07 -49.74 -42.95
C GLY A 583 -12.91 -50.75 -43.74
N ARG A 584 -14.24 -50.61 -43.75
CA ARG A 584 -15.14 -51.45 -44.57
C ARG A 584 -14.85 -51.35 -46.07
N ALA A 585 -14.62 -50.14 -46.60
CA ALA A 585 -14.40 -49.93 -48.04
C ALA A 585 -13.12 -50.60 -48.57
N PHE A 586 -12.05 -50.62 -47.77
CA PHE A 586 -10.76 -51.23 -48.12
C PHE A 586 -10.55 -52.63 -47.49
N GLY A 587 -11.54 -53.15 -46.77
CA GLY A 587 -11.48 -54.42 -46.07
C GLY A 587 -10.44 -54.48 -44.95
N ALA A 588 -10.11 -53.35 -44.32
CA ALA A 588 -9.14 -53.21 -43.24
C ALA A 588 -9.84 -52.98 -41.89
N GLU A 589 -9.10 -53.18 -40.80
CA GLU A 589 -9.54 -52.82 -39.44
C GLU A 589 -9.01 -51.42 -39.11
N ILE A 590 -9.88 -50.55 -38.59
CA ILE A 590 -9.50 -49.19 -38.15
C ILE A 590 -10.17 -48.94 -36.80
N ASP A 591 -9.40 -49.05 -35.72
CA ASP A 591 -9.85 -48.84 -34.35
C ASP A 591 -9.62 -47.37 -33.94
N VAL A 592 -10.60 -46.74 -33.29
CA VAL A 592 -10.50 -45.37 -32.76
C VAL A 592 -10.65 -45.40 -31.24
N THR A 593 -9.59 -45.06 -30.52
CA THR A 593 -9.61 -44.84 -29.06
C THR A 593 -9.68 -43.35 -28.79
N TRP A 594 -10.66 -42.93 -27.98
CA TRP A 594 -10.86 -41.53 -27.61
C TRP A 594 -10.60 -41.32 -26.12
N HIS A 595 -9.65 -40.44 -25.80
CA HIS A 595 -9.33 -40.03 -24.45
C HIS A 595 -9.89 -38.62 -24.22
N LEU A 596 -10.91 -38.54 -23.36
CA LEU A 596 -11.47 -37.27 -22.92
C LEU A 596 -10.51 -36.61 -21.93
N GLY A 597 -10.11 -35.37 -22.21
CA GLY A 597 -9.54 -34.47 -21.21
C GLY A 597 -10.58 -33.46 -20.72
N PRO A 598 -10.17 -32.30 -20.16
CA PRO A 598 -11.08 -31.31 -19.62
C PRO A 598 -12.04 -30.77 -20.67
N ASP A 599 -13.22 -30.38 -20.21
CA ASP A 599 -14.22 -29.65 -21.00
C ASP A 599 -13.73 -28.22 -21.30
N ALA A 600 -14.50 -27.48 -22.10
CA ALA A 600 -14.28 -26.06 -22.25
C ALA A 600 -14.45 -25.32 -20.92
N LEU A 601 -13.56 -24.38 -20.61
CA LEU A 601 -13.69 -23.49 -19.46
C LEU A 601 -14.81 -22.50 -19.75
N VAL A 602 -15.87 -22.53 -18.93
CA VAL A 602 -17.04 -21.66 -19.06
C VAL A 602 -17.19 -20.83 -17.79
N ASN A 603 -16.84 -19.55 -17.88
CA ASN A 603 -17.01 -18.59 -16.79
C ASN A 603 -18.49 -18.27 -16.55
N ASP A 604 -18.86 -18.14 -15.28
CA ASP A 604 -20.14 -17.54 -14.92
C ASP A 604 -20.13 -16.04 -15.28
N ALA A 605 -21.15 -15.59 -16.02
CA ALA A 605 -21.18 -14.23 -16.55
C ALA A 605 -21.27 -13.15 -15.47
N ARG A 606 -21.92 -13.44 -14.33
CA ARG A 606 -21.99 -12.50 -13.19
C ARG A 606 -20.63 -12.41 -12.50
N TRP A 607 -19.96 -13.53 -12.26
CA TRP A 607 -18.66 -13.51 -11.60
C TRP A 607 -17.55 -12.96 -12.49
N ALA A 608 -17.61 -13.16 -13.81
CA ALA A 608 -16.70 -12.52 -14.76
C ALA A 608 -16.88 -11.00 -14.79
N ALA A 609 -18.13 -10.50 -14.77
CA ALA A 609 -18.41 -9.06 -14.66
C ALA A 609 -17.89 -8.47 -13.34
N PHE A 610 -18.19 -9.11 -12.21
CA PHE A 610 -17.69 -8.72 -10.89
C PHE A 610 -16.15 -8.67 -10.83
N ALA A 611 -15.48 -9.68 -11.39
CA ALA A 611 -14.02 -9.73 -11.45
C ALA A 611 -13.45 -8.54 -12.26
N SER A 612 -14.05 -8.22 -13.42
CA SER A 612 -13.71 -7.01 -14.19
C SER A 612 -13.99 -5.71 -13.42
N GLU A 613 -15.09 -5.61 -12.67
CA GLU A 613 -15.41 -4.41 -11.88
C GLU A 613 -14.38 -4.18 -10.76
N VAL A 614 -13.99 -5.22 -10.03
CA VAL A 614 -12.93 -5.15 -9.01
C VAL A 614 -11.57 -4.87 -9.63
N ALA A 615 -11.26 -5.44 -10.80
CA ALA A 615 -10.01 -5.18 -11.50
C ALA A 615 -9.93 -3.73 -11.99
N ALA A 616 -11.03 -3.21 -12.57
CA ALA A 616 -11.15 -1.80 -12.90
C ALA A 616 -11.08 -0.92 -11.64
N ALA A 617 -11.57 -1.35 -10.48
CA ALA A 617 -11.49 -0.61 -9.21
C ALA A 617 -10.04 -0.47 -8.70
N GLU A 618 -9.28 -1.57 -8.70
CA GLU A 618 -7.87 -1.62 -8.27
C GLU A 618 -6.89 -1.12 -9.35
N GLY A 619 -7.40 -0.92 -10.57
CA GLY A 619 -6.66 -0.37 -11.67
C GLY A 619 -6.08 -1.44 -12.57
N TYR A 620 -6.92 -1.91 -13.48
CA TYR A 620 -6.50 -2.62 -14.66
C TYR A 620 -7.27 -2.06 -15.87
N ALA A 621 -6.62 -2.04 -17.03
CA ALA A 621 -7.29 -1.88 -18.31
C ALA A 621 -8.08 -3.16 -18.57
N THR A 622 -9.39 -3.12 -18.36
CA THR A 622 -10.25 -4.30 -18.45
C THR A 622 -10.80 -4.48 -19.85
N HIS A 623 -10.58 -5.66 -20.44
CA HIS A 623 -11.03 -6.02 -21.78
C HIS A 623 -11.94 -7.26 -21.72
N GLN A 624 -12.86 -7.35 -22.67
CA GLN A 624 -13.50 -8.63 -22.97
C GLN A 624 -12.47 -9.52 -23.66
N ALA A 625 -12.13 -10.65 -23.05
CA ALA A 625 -11.15 -11.59 -23.61
C ALA A 625 -11.68 -12.26 -24.88
N ASP A 626 -10.78 -12.71 -25.75
CA ASP A 626 -11.11 -13.55 -26.90
C ASP A 626 -11.35 -15.03 -26.49
N LEU A 627 -11.54 -15.91 -27.46
CA LEU A 627 -11.68 -17.36 -27.25
C LEU A 627 -10.32 -18.05 -27.42
N HIS A 628 -9.87 -18.78 -26.40
CA HIS A 628 -8.56 -19.44 -26.38
C HIS A 628 -8.68 -20.92 -26.75
N LEU A 629 -8.01 -21.36 -27.81
CA LEU A 629 -7.99 -22.79 -28.21
C LEU A 629 -7.03 -23.66 -27.36
N GLY A 630 -6.31 -23.03 -26.42
CA GLY A 630 -5.72 -23.71 -25.27
C GLY A 630 -6.79 -24.39 -24.42
N GLY A 631 -6.35 -25.22 -23.48
CA GLY A 631 -7.23 -25.82 -22.47
C GLY A 631 -6.59 -25.62 -21.11
N GLU A 632 -7.42 -25.60 -20.08
CA GLU A 632 -7.06 -25.27 -18.70
C GLU A 632 -7.98 -26.10 -17.79
N ASP A 633 -7.41 -26.87 -16.86
CA ASP A 633 -8.20 -27.79 -16.03
C ASP A 633 -9.05 -27.10 -14.95
N PHE A 634 -8.89 -25.79 -14.72
CA PHE A 634 -9.81 -24.96 -13.93
C PHE A 634 -11.27 -25.08 -14.41
N ALA A 635 -11.48 -25.45 -15.68
CA ALA A 635 -12.79 -25.86 -16.22
C ALA A 635 -13.50 -26.91 -15.33
N VAL A 636 -12.76 -27.84 -14.72
CA VAL A 636 -13.30 -28.87 -13.83
C VAL A 636 -13.93 -28.27 -12.57
N TYR A 637 -13.41 -27.16 -12.04
CA TYR A 637 -14.05 -26.48 -10.92
C TYR A 637 -15.37 -25.82 -11.32
N LEU A 638 -15.39 -25.17 -12.50
CA LEU A 638 -16.56 -24.45 -13.01
C LEU A 638 -17.73 -25.38 -13.41
N GLN A 639 -17.47 -26.67 -13.63
CA GLN A 639 -18.51 -27.70 -13.73
C GLN A 639 -19.25 -27.96 -12.40
N HIS A 640 -18.64 -27.65 -11.26
CA HIS A 640 -19.15 -27.99 -9.92
C HIS A 640 -19.70 -26.78 -9.16
N ILE A 641 -19.07 -25.61 -9.28
CA ILE A 641 -19.45 -24.36 -8.62
C ILE A 641 -19.27 -23.16 -9.58
N PRO A 642 -20.07 -22.09 -9.44
CA PRO A 642 -19.90 -20.91 -10.28
C PRO A 642 -18.58 -20.18 -9.96
N GLY A 643 -18.05 -19.42 -10.91
CA GLY A 643 -16.77 -18.77 -10.74
C GLY A 643 -16.28 -18.03 -11.98
N ALA A 644 -15.10 -17.44 -11.89
CA ALA A 644 -14.47 -16.74 -13.00
C ALA A 644 -12.95 -16.94 -13.04
N PHE A 645 -12.46 -17.26 -14.24
CA PHE A 645 -11.05 -17.30 -14.59
C PHE A 645 -10.69 -16.05 -15.39
N VAL A 646 -9.50 -15.50 -15.15
CA VAL A 646 -9.09 -14.17 -15.67
C VAL A 646 -7.67 -14.21 -16.22
N SER A 647 -7.41 -13.46 -17.28
CA SER A 647 -6.09 -13.25 -17.86
C SER A 647 -5.49 -11.94 -17.36
N LEU A 648 -4.27 -11.98 -16.82
CA LEU A 648 -3.52 -10.79 -16.39
C LEU A 648 -2.34 -10.56 -17.34
N GLY A 649 -2.23 -9.35 -17.89
CA GLY A 649 -1.16 -9.02 -18.82
C GLY A 649 0.22 -9.11 -18.18
N SER A 650 1.13 -9.78 -18.88
CA SER A 650 2.48 -10.12 -18.42
C SER A 650 3.61 -9.70 -19.37
N ASP A 651 3.26 -9.08 -20.50
CA ASP A 651 4.17 -8.42 -21.46
C ASP A 651 5.41 -9.24 -21.85
N SER A 652 5.26 -10.57 -21.98
CA SER A 652 6.38 -11.43 -22.35
C SER A 652 6.58 -11.43 -23.86
N ARG A 653 7.83 -11.22 -24.28
CA ARG A 653 8.24 -11.28 -25.69
C ARG A 653 7.95 -12.63 -26.35
N PHE A 654 7.87 -13.70 -25.58
CA PHE A 654 7.65 -15.06 -26.06
C PHE A 654 6.35 -15.61 -25.47
N GLY A 655 5.61 -16.38 -26.26
CA GLY A 655 4.37 -17.03 -25.80
C GLY A 655 4.63 -18.13 -24.78
N LEU A 656 3.54 -18.59 -24.16
CA LEU A 656 3.54 -19.74 -23.26
C LEU A 656 4.16 -20.98 -23.93
N HIS A 657 4.80 -21.84 -23.13
CA HIS A 657 5.53 -23.05 -23.56
C HIS A 657 6.75 -22.77 -24.47
N HIS A 658 7.17 -21.52 -24.65
CA HIS A 658 8.40 -21.21 -25.39
C HIS A 658 9.63 -21.36 -24.46
N PRO A 659 10.75 -22.00 -24.90
CA PRO A 659 11.99 -22.13 -24.12
C PRO A 659 12.62 -20.83 -23.60
N ALA A 660 12.18 -19.67 -24.10
CA ALA A 660 12.65 -18.35 -23.68
C ALA A 660 11.54 -17.47 -23.08
N PHE A 661 10.44 -18.07 -22.63
CA PHE A 661 9.37 -17.37 -21.91
C PHE A 661 9.92 -16.66 -20.67
N ASP A 662 9.62 -15.36 -20.54
CA ASP A 662 10.03 -14.52 -19.41
C ASP A 662 8.99 -13.39 -19.19
N PRO A 663 8.07 -13.52 -18.21
CA PRO A 663 7.04 -12.53 -17.91
C PRO A 663 7.57 -11.38 -17.03
N ASP A 664 7.04 -10.17 -17.24
CA ASP A 664 7.45 -8.99 -16.48
C ASP A 664 6.92 -9.02 -15.04
N GLU A 665 7.84 -9.26 -14.10
CA GLU A 665 7.60 -9.42 -12.67
C GLU A 665 6.85 -8.24 -12.00
N ARG A 666 6.75 -7.08 -12.64
CA ARG A 666 5.94 -5.94 -12.15
C ARG A 666 4.46 -6.26 -12.00
N LEU A 667 3.94 -7.31 -12.65
CA LEU A 667 2.53 -7.72 -12.47
C LEU A 667 2.19 -8.28 -11.09
N ILE A 668 3.19 -8.79 -10.33
CA ILE A 668 2.97 -9.68 -9.19
C ILE A 668 2.30 -8.96 -8.00
N GLU A 669 2.83 -7.81 -7.56
CA GLU A 669 2.25 -7.07 -6.43
C GLU A 669 0.86 -6.50 -6.74
N PRO A 670 0.61 -5.81 -7.88
CA PRO A 670 -0.73 -5.34 -8.24
C PRO A 670 -1.76 -6.47 -8.28
N ALA A 671 -1.40 -7.64 -8.84
CA ALA A 671 -2.28 -8.80 -8.89
C ALA A 671 -2.61 -9.33 -7.49
N ALA A 672 -1.63 -9.40 -6.59
CA ALA A 672 -1.86 -9.80 -5.19
C ALA A 672 -2.78 -8.82 -4.45
N ARG A 673 -2.73 -7.52 -4.78
CA ARG A 673 -3.60 -6.48 -4.19
C ARG A 673 -5.03 -6.51 -4.73
N TYR A 674 -5.20 -6.81 -6.02
CA TYR A 674 -6.50 -6.95 -6.66
C TYR A 674 -7.44 -7.92 -5.91
N PHE A 675 -6.89 -9.02 -5.40
CA PHE A 675 -7.65 -10.02 -4.63
C PHE A 675 -7.98 -9.59 -3.16
N ALA A 676 -7.89 -8.31 -2.74
CA ALA A 676 -7.79 -7.95 -1.30
C ALA A 676 -8.42 -6.64 -0.70
N ARG A 677 -9.32 -5.85 -1.34
CA ARG A 677 -9.77 -4.52 -0.79
C ARG A 677 -11.30 -4.20 -0.74
N ASP A 678 -11.71 -3.30 0.18
CA ASP A 678 -13.13 -2.92 0.47
C ASP A 678 -13.32 -1.50 1.14
N PRO A 679 -14.43 -0.76 0.87
CA PRO A 679 -14.76 0.58 1.43
C PRO A 679 -14.91 0.73 2.95
N PHE A 680 -15.23 -0.33 3.70
CA PHE A 680 -15.36 -0.31 5.17
C PHE A 680 -14.09 0.23 5.85
N THR A 681 -12.94 -0.04 5.23
CA THR A 681 -11.61 0.41 5.68
C THR A 681 -11.51 1.94 5.78
N THR A 682 -12.01 2.67 4.78
CA THR A 682 -11.92 4.14 4.71
C THR A 682 -12.73 4.80 5.81
N ALA A 683 -13.95 4.29 6.08
CA ALA A 683 -14.77 4.78 7.18
C ALA A 683 -14.06 4.63 8.53
N ARG A 684 -13.41 3.48 8.78
CA ARG A 684 -12.66 3.21 10.00
C ARG A 684 -11.46 4.16 10.17
N GLN A 685 -10.70 4.40 9.10
CA GLN A 685 -9.51 5.26 9.13
C GLN A 685 -9.85 6.70 9.51
N PHE A 686 -10.81 7.32 8.83
CA PHE A 686 -11.20 8.70 9.09
C PHE A 686 -11.86 8.91 10.46
N ALA A 687 -12.66 7.94 10.93
CA ALA A 687 -13.21 7.99 12.28
C ALA A 687 -12.09 7.91 13.35
N SER A 688 -11.07 7.09 13.12
CA SER A 688 -9.92 6.96 14.03
C SER A 688 -9.11 8.26 14.10
N LEU A 689 -8.84 8.90 12.95
CA LEU A 689 -8.17 10.19 12.87
C LEU A 689 -8.95 11.30 13.61
N ASP A 690 -10.28 11.27 13.53
CA ASP A 690 -11.11 12.29 14.14
C ASP A 690 -11.18 12.16 15.68
N HIS A 691 -11.25 10.93 16.20
CA HIS A 691 -11.07 10.67 17.63
C HIS A 691 -9.69 11.11 18.12
N LEU A 692 -8.61 10.74 17.43
CA LEU A 692 -7.24 11.11 17.81
C LEU A 692 -6.99 12.63 17.80
N SER A 693 -7.67 13.36 16.92
CA SER A 693 -7.53 14.82 16.79
C SER A 693 -8.45 15.62 17.72
N ASN A 694 -9.34 14.96 18.48
CA ASN A 694 -10.47 15.54 19.23
C ASN A 694 -11.44 16.33 18.34
N GLY A 695 -11.92 15.69 17.27
CA GLY A 695 -12.90 16.28 16.34
C GLY A 695 -12.31 17.36 15.44
N ARG A 696 -11.03 17.26 15.08
CA ARG A 696 -10.34 18.26 14.23
C ARG A 696 -9.94 17.72 12.86
N ALA A 697 -10.50 16.58 12.45
CA ALA A 697 -10.28 16.03 11.12
C ALA A 697 -11.31 16.55 10.09
N GLY A 698 -10.88 16.61 8.85
CA GLY A 698 -11.75 16.79 7.69
C GLY A 698 -11.26 15.91 6.53
N TRP A 699 -12.16 15.59 5.61
CA TRP A 699 -11.87 14.83 4.40
C TRP A 699 -12.26 15.66 3.18
N ASN A 700 -11.29 15.97 2.31
CA ASN A 700 -11.57 16.54 1.00
C ASN A 700 -11.86 15.41 0.01
N VAL A 701 -13.11 15.33 -0.45
CA VAL A 701 -13.60 14.33 -1.37
C VAL A 701 -13.53 14.88 -2.78
N VAL A 702 -12.60 14.37 -3.58
CA VAL A 702 -12.38 14.79 -4.96
C VAL A 702 -12.33 13.59 -5.89
N THR A 703 -13.08 13.64 -6.98
CA THR A 703 -12.85 12.78 -8.14
C THR A 703 -11.71 13.37 -8.95
N SER A 704 -10.65 12.61 -9.25
CA SER A 704 -9.48 13.16 -9.96
C SER A 704 -9.87 13.71 -11.35
N PRO A 705 -9.52 14.97 -11.68
CA PRO A 705 -9.68 15.54 -13.02
C PRO A 705 -8.44 15.34 -13.89
N LEU A 706 -7.38 14.69 -13.38
CA LEU A 706 -6.16 14.43 -14.13
C LEU A 706 -6.31 13.10 -14.87
N GLU A 707 -6.58 13.14 -16.17
CA GLU A 707 -6.76 11.93 -16.99
C GLU A 707 -5.54 10.99 -16.91
N GLY A 708 -4.33 11.57 -16.93
CA GLY A 708 -3.09 10.81 -16.71
C GLY A 708 -3.01 10.09 -15.36
N SER A 709 -3.73 10.55 -14.32
CA SER A 709 -3.77 9.87 -13.02
C SER A 709 -4.60 8.59 -13.05
N ALA A 710 -5.41 8.35 -14.09
CA ALA A 710 -6.07 7.06 -14.29
C ALA A 710 -5.03 5.93 -14.40
N LYS A 711 -3.87 6.21 -15.02
CA LYS A 711 -2.75 5.28 -15.18
C LYS A 711 -2.10 4.88 -13.84
N ASN A 712 -2.18 5.73 -12.82
CA ASN A 712 -1.69 5.46 -11.47
C ASN A 712 -2.64 4.56 -10.66
N PHE A 713 -3.88 4.43 -11.12
CA PHE A 713 -4.86 3.44 -10.69
C PHE A 713 -5.19 2.57 -11.91
N SER A 714 -4.12 2.08 -12.55
CA SER A 714 -3.96 1.41 -13.86
C SER A 714 -5.18 1.27 -14.78
N ARG A 715 -5.91 2.35 -15.00
CA ARG A 715 -6.88 2.53 -16.09
C ARG A 715 -6.24 3.35 -17.19
N THR A 716 -6.59 3.09 -18.44
CA THR A 716 -6.17 3.92 -19.59
C THR A 716 -6.77 5.33 -19.53
N GLN A 717 -8.01 5.43 -19.06
CA GLN A 717 -8.79 6.64 -18.87
C GLN A 717 -9.65 6.50 -17.60
N HIS A 718 -10.06 7.61 -17.01
CA HIS A 718 -11.03 7.58 -15.92
C HIS A 718 -12.40 7.09 -16.42
N PRO A 719 -13.26 6.55 -15.53
CA PRO A 719 -14.68 6.37 -15.85
C PRO A 719 -15.29 7.71 -16.27
N GLU A 720 -16.32 7.67 -17.13
CA GLU A 720 -17.05 8.87 -17.57
C GLU A 720 -17.46 9.77 -16.41
N HIS A 721 -17.42 11.10 -16.60
CA HIS A 721 -17.61 12.08 -15.52
C HIS A 721 -18.82 11.77 -14.62
N ALA A 722 -19.99 11.54 -15.23
CA ALA A 722 -21.21 11.21 -14.49
C ALA A 722 -21.13 9.88 -13.71
N LEU A 723 -20.40 8.88 -14.21
CA LEU A 723 -20.20 7.61 -13.53
C LEU A 723 -19.24 7.76 -12.34
N ARG A 724 -18.18 8.59 -12.44
CA ARG A 724 -17.31 8.93 -11.30
C ARG A 724 -18.13 9.48 -10.13
N TYR A 725 -19.04 10.40 -10.42
CA TYR A 725 -19.89 11.03 -9.42
C TYR A 725 -20.92 10.06 -8.84
N ARG A 726 -21.49 9.13 -9.63
CA ARG A 726 -22.35 8.04 -9.10
C ARG A 726 -21.60 7.11 -8.14
N ILE A 727 -20.38 6.69 -8.49
CA ILE A 727 -19.57 5.82 -7.62
C ILE A 727 -19.21 6.57 -6.32
N ALA A 728 -18.81 7.85 -6.42
CA ALA A 728 -18.51 8.68 -5.26
C ALA A 728 -19.73 8.93 -4.35
N ASP A 729 -20.92 9.10 -4.94
CA ASP A 729 -22.20 9.26 -4.23
C ASP A 729 -22.48 8.06 -3.32
N GLU A 730 -22.47 6.85 -3.89
CA GLU A 730 -22.72 5.62 -3.13
C GLU A 730 -21.61 5.33 -2.11
N TYR A 731 -20.35 5.56 -2.48
CA TYR A 731 -19.21 5.39 -1.55
C TYR A 731 -19.35 6.28 -0.31
N LEU A 732 -19.80 7.52 -0.48
CA LEU A 732 -20.05 8.43 0.63
C LEU A 732 -21.28 8.03 1.46
N ASP A 733 -22.34 7.51 0.85
CA ASP A 733 -23.51 7.00 1.59
C ASP A 733 -23.13 5.80 2.47
N VAL A 734 -22.31 4.88 1.95
CA VAL A 734 -21.73 3.74 2.69
C VAL A 734 -20.85 4.22 3.84
N VAL A 735 -19.86 5.09 3.57
CA VAL A 735 -18.92 5.57 4.61
C VAL A 735 -19.65 6.33 5.72
N LYS A 736 -20.63 7.18 5.37
CA LYS A 736 -21.48 7.86 6.35
C LYS A 736 -22.34 6.89 7.16
N GLY A 737 -22.88 5.86 6.52
CA GLY A 737 -23.69 4.84 7.19
C GLY A 737 -22.92 4.04 8.20
N LEU A 738 -21.65 3.78 7.92
CA LEU A 738 -20.71 3.20 8.86
C LEU A 738 -20.41 4.15 10.04
N TRP A 739 -20.23 5.46 9.81
CA TRP A 739 -20.07 6.43 10.91
C TRP A 739 -21.32 6.59 11.79
N ASP A 740 -22.51 6.32 11.25
CA ASP A 740 -23.76 6.32 12.00
C ASP A 740 -24.04 5.00 12.76
N SER A 741 -23.17 3.99 12.68
CA SER A 741 -23.36 2.71 13.39
C SER A 741 -23.45 2.83 14.92
N TRP A 742 -23.04 3.96 15.51
CA TRP A 742 -23.19 4.23 16.94
C TRP A 742 -23.83 5.61 17.16
N GLU A 743 -24.71 5.71 18.15
CA GLU A 743 -25.20 7.00 18.67
C GLU A 743 -24.19 7.64 19.64
N ALA A 744 -24.33 8.95 19.89
CA ALA A 744 -23.32 9.76 20.59
C ALA A 744 -23.07 9.34 22.06
N ASP A 745 -24.10 8.81 22.72
CA ASP A 745 -24.09 8.38 24.13
C ASP A 745 -24.19 6.85 24.28
N ALA A 746 -23.98 6.09 23.20
CA ALA A 746 -24.09 4.63 23.23
C ALA A 746 -23.22 3.97 24.31
N PHE A 747 -22.04 4.53 24.62
CA PHE A 747 -21.09 3.99 25.60
C PHE A 747 -21.35 4.50 27.02
N VAL A 748 -22.37 3.96 27.68
CA VAL A 748 -22.80 4.28 29.06
C VAL A 748 -21.69 4.07 30.10
N ARG A 749 -20.84 3.04 29.94
CA ARG A 749 -19.67 2.73 30.80
C ARG A 749 -19.99 2.68 32.31
N ASN A 750 -21.17 2.22 32.68
CA ASN A 750 -21.60 2.15 34.07
C ASN A 750 -20.92 0.97 34.80
N LYS A 751 -20.05 1.30 35.76
CA LYS A 751 -19.27 0.33 36.54
C LYS A 751 -20.08 -0.43 37.60
N GLU A 752 -21.19 0.14 38.07
CA GLU A 752 -22.03 -0.46 39.12
C GLU A 752 -23.03 -1.48 38.54
N SER A 753 -23.59 -1.21 37.36
CA SER A 753 -24.48 -2.14 36.64
C SER A 753 -23.75 -3.09 35.69
N GLY A 754 -22.47 -2.82 35.36
CA GLY A 754 -21.71 -3.57 34.36
C GLY A 754 -22.05 -3.22 32.90
N GLN A 755 -22.95 -2.27 32.66
CA GLN A 755 -23.36 -1.87 31.32
C GLN A 755 -22.28 -1.03 30.63
N PHE A 756 -21.53 -1.65 29.70
CA PHE A 756 -20.52 -0.96 28.90
C PHE A 756 -21.13 -0.04 27.84
N PHE A 757 -22.18 -0.49 27.16
CA PHE A 757 -22.92 0.27 26.14
C PHE A 757 -24.41 -0.10 26.12
N ALA A 758 -25.20 0.70 25.40
CA ALA A 758 -26.62 0.52 25.12
C ALA A 758 -26.80 -0.25 23.79
N PRO A 759 -27.23 -1.53 23.79
CA PRO A 759 -27.35 -2.33 22.57
C PRO A 759 -28.31 -1.76 21.53
N GLU A 760 -29.35 -1.07 21.97
CA GLU A 760 -30.34 -0.37 21.13
C GLU A 760 -29.77 0.83 20.37
N LYS A 761 -28.54 1.23 20.68
CA LYS A 761 -27.80 2.36 20.07
C LYS A 761 -26.66 1.93 19.13
N LEU A 762 -26.64 0.65 18.76
CA LEU A 762 -25.71 0.03 17.82
C LEU A 762 -26.47 -0.47 16.58
N HIS A 763 -26.11 0.05 15.41
CA HIS A 763 -26.88 -0.15 14.18
C HIS A 763 -26.00 -0.66 13.03
N ALA A 764 -26.38 -1.80 12.46
CA ALA A 764 -25.77 -2.34 11.25
C ALA A 764 -26.27 -1.59 10.01
N LEU A 765 -25.37 -1.26 9.09
CA LEU A 765 -25.67 -0.48 7.89
C LEU A 765 -26.55 -1.25 6.89
N ASN A 766 -26.18 -2.50 6.61
CA ASN A 766 -26.86 -3.40 5.64
C ASN A 766 -27.09 -2.77 4.26
N HIS A 767 -26.13 -1.97 3.77
CA HIS A 767 -26.22 -1.31 2.47
C HIS A 767 -26.12 -2.31 1.32
N GLN A 768 -26.98 -2.15 0.32
CA GLN A 768 -26.94 -2.83 -0.97
C GLN A 768 -27.26 -1.78 -2.05
N GLY A 769 -26.27 -1.37 -2.82
CA GLY A 769 -26.44 -0.42 -3.92
C GLY A 769 -25.92 -0.96 -5.26
N ASP A 770 -25.69 -0.05 -6.20
CA ASP A 770 -25.24 -0.37 -7.56
C ASP A 770 -23.77 -0.83 -7.57
N PHE A 771 -22.95 -0.31 -6.65
CA PHE A 771 -21.49 -0.52 -6.64
C PHE A 771 -20.96 -1.21 -5.38
N PHE A 772 -21.67 -1.12 -4.25
CA PHE A 772 -21.18 -1.63 -2.96
C PHE A 772 -22.25 -2.43 -2.19
N GLN A 773 -21.81 -3.44 -1.43
CA GLN A 773 -22.66 -4.23 -0.53
C GLN A 773 -21.94 -4.37 0.83
N VAL A 774 -22.41 -3.66 1.86
CA VAL A 774 -21.67 -3.50 3.12
C VAL A 774 -22.59 -3.64 4.34
N ALA A 775 -22.33 -4.64 5.17
CA ALA A 775 -23.17 -4.98 6.33
C ALA A 775 -23.02 -4.00 7.51
N GLY A 776 -21.79 -3.61 7.88
CA GLY A 776 -21.54 -2.97 9.18
C GLY A 776 -21.92 -3.88 10.37
N PRO A 777 -22.05 -3.34 11.60
CA PRO A 777 -21.75 -1.96 12.00
C PRO A 777 -20.25 -1.64 11.90
N LEU A 778 -19.90 -0.36 11.85
CA LEU A 778 -18.50 0.05 12.00
C LEU A 778 -18.02 -0.19 13.43
N ASN A 779 -16.81 -0.72 13.59
CA ASN A 779 -16.25 -1.12 14.88
C ASN A 779 -15.58 0.01 15.68
N ILE A 780 -16.02 1.26 15.48
CA ILE A 780 -15.55 2.45 16.21
C ILE A 780 -16.73 3.34 16.58
N GLY A 781 -16.73 3.87 17.80
CA GLY A 781 -17.81 4.74 18.28
C GLY A 781 -17.92 6.05 17.50
N ARG A 782 -19.10 6.71 17.59
CA ARG A 782 -19.38 7.99 16.93
C ARG A 782 -18.29 9.03 17.24
N THR A 783 -17.87 9.78 16.22
CA THR A 783 -16.74 10.72 16.35
C THR A 783 -17.12 11.97 17.17
N PRO A 784 -16.15 12.73 17.72
CA PRO A 784 -16.45 13.88 18.59
C PRO A 784 -17.29 14.99 17.93
N GLN A 785 -17.23 15.12 16.60
CA GLN A 785 -18.05 16.03 15.80
C GLN A 785 -19.16 15.30 15.00
N GLY A 786 -19.60 14.14 15.48
CA GLY A 786 -20.58 13.27 14.81
C GLY A 786 -19.95 12.47 13.68
N ARG A 787 -19.49 13.17 12.64
CA ARG A 787 -18.60 12.65 11.58
C ARG A 787 -17.59 13.73 11.13
N PRO A 788 -16.44 13.33 10.55
CA PRO A 788 -15.47 14.26 9.97
C PRO A 788 -16.10 15.26 9.00
N ILE A 789 -15.59 16.50 8.98
CA ILE A 789 -16.05 17.53 8.05
C ILE A 789 -15.73 17.12 6.61
N LEU A 790 -16.75 17.06 5.76
CA LEU A 790 -16.59 16.72 4.34
C LEU A 790 -16.45 17.98 3.48
N PHE A 791 -15.28 18.16 2.88
CA PHE A 791 -15.05 19.13 1.82
C PHE A 791 -15.30 18.48 0.45
N GLN A 792 -15.79 19.25 -0.51
CA GLN A 792 -15.90 18.86 -1.92
C GLN A 792 -15.35 20.01 -2.78
N ALA A 793 -14.67 19.69 -3.89
CA ALA A 793 -13.97 20.68 -4.71
C ALA A 793 -14.32 20.61 -6.22
N GLY A 794 -15.60 20.55 -6.56
CA GLY A 794 -16.07 20.46 -7.95
C GLY A 794 -17.13 21.51 -8.30
N ALA A 795 -16.87 22.30 -9.35
CA ALA A 795 -17.78 23.34 -9.82
C ALA A 795 -18.82 22.87 -10.87
N SER A 796 -18.70 21.63 -11.37
CA SER A 796 -19.64 21.03 -12.33
C SER A 796 -21.02 20.75 -11.70
N GLU A 797 -22.07 20.55 -12.51
CA GLU A 797 -23.41 20.23 -12.00
C GLU A 797 -23.43 18.98 -11.12
N ASP A 798 -22.74 17.91 -11.51
CA ASP A 798 -22.67 16.69 -10.70
C ASP A 798 -21.84 16.91 -9.43
N GLY A 799 -20.81 17.77 -9.49
CA GLY A 799 -20.05 18.22 -8.33
C GLY A 799 -20.89 18.99 -7.32
N LYS A 800 -21.68 19.97 -7.80
CA LYS A 800 -22.62 20.75 -6.99
C LYS A 800 -23.71 19.87 -6.37
N LYS A 801 -24.29 18.93 -7.13
CA LYS A 801 -25.27 17.96 -6.59
C LYS A 801 -24.67 17.06 -5.52
N LEU A 802 -23.48 16.49 -5.77
CA LEU A 802 -22.76 15.67 -4.79
C LEU A 802 -22.46 16.49 -3.53
N ALA A 803 -22.01 17.74 -3.67
CA ALA A 803 -21.74 18.61 -2.54
C ALA A 803 -23.02 19.01 -1.78
N ALA A 804 -24.09 19.38 -2.47
CA ALA A 804 -25.39 19.70 -1.87
C ALA A 804 -25.94 18.51 -1.08
N LYS A 805 -25.84 17.28 -1.60
CA LYS A 805 -26.23 16.06 -0.86
C LYS A 805 -25.24 15.73 0.28
N HIS A 806 -23.92 15.81 0.05
CA HIS A 806 -22.94 15.21 0.95
C HIS A 806 -22.05 16.14 1.78
N ALA A 807 -21.67 17.30 1.27
CA ALA A 807 -20.58 18.10 1.84
C ALA A 807 -21.03 18.99 3.01
N ASP A 808 -20.11 19.24 3.93
CA ASP A 808 -20.19 20.25 4.99
C ASP A 808 -19.54 21.58 4.53
N ALA A 809 -18.66 21.52 3.51
CA ALA A 809 -18.03 22.68 2.90
C ALA A 809 -17.69 22.45 1.43
N ILE A 810 -17.67 23.52 0.62
CA ILE A 810 -17.14 23.51 -0.74
C ILE A 810 -15.89 24.36 -0.81
N PHE A 811 -14.85 23.84 -1.47
CA PHE A 811 -13.72 24.64 -1.94
C PHE A 811 -13.90 24.94 -3.44
N THR A 812 -13.81 26.21 -3.83
CA THR A 812 -13.99 26.63 -5.21
C THR A 812 -13.13 27.87 -5.54
N HIS A 813 -13.04 28.23 -6.81
CA HIS A 813 -12.29 29.40 -7.31
C HIS A 813 -13.09 30.03 -8.45
N HIS A 814 -13.30 31.34 -8.41
CA HIS A 814 -14.05 32.06 -9.44
C HIS A 814 -13.37 33.38 -9.83
N ASP A 815 -13.29 33.61 -11.14
CA ASP A 815 -12.59 34.73 -11.73
C ASP A 815 -13.41 36.03 -11.78
N SER A 816 -14.66 36.04 -11.33
CA SER A 816 -15.42 37.28 -11.04
C SER A 816 -16.35 37.20 -9.84
N LEU A 817 -16.67 38.37 -9.26
CA LEU A 817 -17.67 38.51 -8.19
C LEU A 817 -19.07 38.08 -8.67
N LEU A 818 -19.40 38.33 -9.94
CA LEU A 818 -20.70 37.96 -10.50
C LEU A 818 -20.86 36.44 -10.60
N GLU A 819 -19.83 35.72 -11.06
CA GLU A 819 -19.82 34.26 -11.12
C GLU A 819 -19.81 33.64 -9.72
N ALA A 820 -19.00 34.18 -8.80
CA ALA A 820 -18.98 33.73 -7.41
C ALA A 820 -20.36 33.87 -6.73
N LYS A 821 -21.07 34.99 -6.94
CA LYS A 821 -22.47 35.18 -6.46
C LYS A 821 -23.46 34.23 -7.16
N ALA A 822 -23.28 33.97 -8.45
CA ALA A 822 -24.13 33.04 -9.19
C ALA A 822 -23.97 31.59 -8.68
N PHE A 823 -22.72 31.15 -8.50
CA PHE A 823 -22.38 29.84 -7.93
C PHE A 823 -22.87 29.70 -6.49
N TYR A 824 -22.65 30.72 -5.66
CA TYR A 824 -23.12 30.75 -4.27
C TYR A 824 -24.63 30.54 -4.21
N ARG A 825 -25.40 31.37 -4.94
CA ARG A 825 -26.86 31.27 -4.99
C ARG A 825 -27.33 29.90 -5.49
N ASP A 826 -26.72 29.38 -6.54
CA ASP A 826 -27.07 28.07 -7.09
C ASP A 826 -26.84 26.93 -6.09
N VAL A 827 -25.66 26.84 -5.48
CA VAL A 827 -25.38 25.83 -4.44
C VAL A 827 -26.35 25.96 -3.27
N LYS A 828 -26.65 27.17 -2.79
CA LYS A 828 -27.59 27.36 -1.67
C LYS A 828 -29.02 26.96 -2.07
N ASN A 829 -29.48 27.24 -3.28
CA ASN A 829 -30.76 26.76 -3.80
C ASN A 829 -30.79 25.22 -3.94
N GLN A 830 -29.68 24.58 -4.32
CA GLN A 830 -29.59 23.13 -4.41
C GLN A 830 -29.61 22.45 -3.02
N LEU A 831 -29.15 23.12 -1.95
CA LEU A 831 -29.34 22.65 -0.58
C LEU A 831 -30.82 22.63 -0.18
N GLU A 832 -31.57 23.70 -0.46
CA GLU A 832 -33.00 23.78 -0.20
C GLU A 832 -33.77 22.66 -0.92
N GLY A 833 -33.41 22.38 -2.18
CA GLY A 833 -33.96 21.26 -2.97
C GLY A 833 -33.63 19.87 -2.42
N GLN A 834 -32.64 19.74 -1.53
CA GLN A 834 -32.28 18.51 -0.79
C GLN A 834 -32.80 18.53 0.66
N GLY A 835 -33.64 19.50 1.03
CA GLY A 835 -34.15 19.65 2.40
C GLY A 835 -33.10 20.09 3.42
N ARG A 836 -32.00 20.70 2.97
CA ARG A 836 -30.91 21.20 3.83
C ARG A 836 -30.96 22.71 3.97
N GLU A 837 -30.73 23.17 5.20
CA GLU A 837 -30.55 24.59 5.51
C GLU A 837 -29.35 25.20 4.76
N ALA A 838 -29.50 26.43 4.26
CA ALA A 838 -28.47 27.17 3.51
C ALA A 838 -27.16 27.38 4.31
N ASN A 839 -27.23 27.41 5.64
CA ASN A 839 -26.08 27.53 6.53
C ASN A 839 -25.42 26.18 6.89
N SER A 840 -25.94 25.06 6.38
CA SER A 840 -25.39 23.71 6.65
C SER A 840 -24.20 23.31 5.77
N LEU A 841 -23.82 24.17 4.82
CA LEU A 841 -22.65 24.00 3.95
C LEU A 841 -22.03 25.37 3.68
N HIS A 842 -20.73 25.51 3.93
CA HIS A 842 -19.99 26.76 3.71
C HIS A 842 -19.17 26.76 2.43
N ILE A 843 -19.20 27.87 1.69
CA ILE A 843 -18.52 28.01 0.39
C ILE A 843 -17.25 28.85 0.58
N PHE A 844 -16.09 28.21 0.39
CA PHE A 844 -14.78 28.83 0.51
C PHE A 844 -14.18 29.14 -0.86
N GLN A 845 -13.94 30.42 -1.14
CA GLN A 845 -13.22 30.84 -2.34
C GLN A 845 -11.70 30.76 -2.08
N GLY A 846 -10.98 30.00 -2.91
CA GLY A 846 -9.53 30.13 -3.02
C GLY A 846 -9.19 31.46 -3.66
N VAL A 847 -8.36 32.27 -3.00
CA VAL A 847 -8.02 33.62 -3.49
C VAL A 847 -6.54 33.92 -3.29
N SER A 848 -5.89 34.36 -4.36
CA SER A 848 -4.53 34.90 -4.30
C SER A 848 -4.55 36.36 -3.86
N VAL A 849 -3.58 36.76 -3.03
CA VAL A 849 -3.45 38.13 -2.52
C VAL A 849 -2.04 38.70 -2.74
N ILE A 850 -1.92 40.02 -2.92
CA ILE A 850 -0.65 40.76 -2.81
C ILE A 850 -0.86 41.97 -1.91
N VAL A 851 -0.16 42.00 -0.77
CA VAL A 851 -0.24 43.09 0.21
C VAL A 851 0.97 44.01 0.05
N GLY A 852 0.76 45.11 -0.67
CA GLY A 852 1.70 46.22 -0.77
C GLY A 852 1.45 47.27 0.31
N LYS A 853 2.42 48.17 0.52
CA LYS A 853 2.21 49.41 1.28
C LYS A 853 1.20 50.33 0.59
N ASP A 854 1.20 50.28 -0.73
CA ASP A 854 0.30 50.96 -1.65
C ASP A 854 0.16 50.13 -2.95
N ALA A 855 -0.62 50.63 -3.90
CA ALA A 855 -0.85 49.96 -5.18
C ALA A 855 0.43 49.86 -6.06
N ALA A 856 1.41 50.75 -5.90
CA ALA A 856 2.65 50.72 -6.68
C ALA A 856 3.62 49.65 -6.14
N ASP A 857 3.73 49.51 -4.82
CA ASP A 857 4.46 48.40 -4.18
C ASP A 857 3.83 47.04 -4.53
N ALA A 858 2.50 46.95 -4.56
CA ALA A 858 1.79 45.74 -4.98
C ALA A 858 2.07 45.37 -6.46
N GLU A 859 2.01 46.33 -7.38
CA GLU A 859 2.36 46.10 -8.80
C GLU A 859 3.84 45.71 -8.96
N GLN A 860 4.76 46.37 -8.23
CA GLN A 860 6.18 46.02 -8.28
C GLN A 860 6.43 44.57 -7.81
N GLN A 861 5.74 44.11 -6.76
CA GLN A 861 5.81 42.73 -6.29
C GLN A 861 5.25 41.73 -7.32
N TYR A 862 4.12 42.05 -7.96
CA TYR A 862 3.56 41.24 -9.04
C TYR A 862 4.57 41.09 -10.19
N GLN A 863 5.12 42.20 -10.69
CA GLN A 863 6.10 42.20 -11.78
C GLN A 863 7.37 41.43 -11.41
N THR A 864 7.84 41.56 -10.16
CA THR A 864 9.00 40.80 -9.66
C THR A 864 8.72 39.29 -9.66
N THR A 865 7.52 38.88 -9.25
CA THR A 865 7.13 37.46 -9.20
C THR A 865 6.92 36.89 -10.60
N ALA A 866 6.24 37.61 -11.48
CA ALA A 866 6.01 37.21 -12.88
C ALA A 866 7.32 37.06 -13.66
N ALA A 867 8.33 37.92 -13.39
CA ALA A 867 9.65 37.84 -14.00
C ALA A 867 10.47 36.60 -13.62
N LEU A 868 10.07 35.82 -12.60
CA LEU A 868 10.71 34.57 -12.22
C LEU A 868 10.22 33.37 -13.04
N VAL A 869 9.07 33.48 -13.71
CA VAL A 869 8.49 32.39 -14.49
C VAL A 869 9.12 32.35 -15.88
N SER A 870 9.82 31.27 -16.21
CA SER A 870 10.33 31.09 -17.57
C SER A 870 9.18 30.74 -18.53
N VAL A 871 9.32 31.12 -19.81
CA VAL A 871 8.30 30.80 -20.82
C VAL A 871 8.12 29.29 -20.98
N THR A 872 9.19 28.50 -20.82
CA THR A 872 9.13 27.03 -20.85
C THR A 872 8.28 26.47 -19.71
N ASP A 873 8.50 26.96 -18.48
CA ASP A 873 7.71 26.54 -17.31
C ASP A 873 6.25 26.98 -17.44
N ALA A 874 6.00 28.15 -18.03
CA ALA A 874 4.67 28.66 -18.30
C ALA A 874 3.90 27.80 -19.31
N LEU A 875 4.55 27.36 -20.40
CA LEU A 875 3.96 26.42 -21.37
C LEU A 875 3.66 25.06 -20.74
N ASN A 876 4.59 24.53 -19.93
CA ASN A 876 4.40 23.27 -19.21
C ASN A 876 3.22 23.34 -18.22
N TYR A 877 3.09 24.47 -17.50
CA TYR A 877 2.00 24.72 -16.58
C TYR A 877 0.65 24.82 -17.32
N LEU A 878 0.61 25.57 -18.43
CA LEU A 878 -0.56 25.68 -19.30
C LEU A 878 -0.97 24.30 -19.86
N GLY A 879 -0.01 23.51 -20.33
CA GLY A 879 -0.20 22.14 -20.84
C GLY A 879 -0.97 21.23 -19.89
N ARG A 880 -0.73 21.36 -18.58
CA ARG A 880 -1.41 20.57 -17.53
C ARG A 880 -2.93 20.65 -17.58
N TYR A 881 -3.51 21.80 -17.95
CA TYR A 881 -4.96 21.94 -18.04
C TYR A 881 -5.54 21.17 -19.24
N PHE A 882 -4.77 21.11 -20.32
CA PHE A 882 -5.12 20.46 -21.58
C PHE A 882 -4.43 19.09 -21.68
N GLU A 883 -4.64 18.20 -20.69
CA GLU A 883 -4.17 16.79 -20.75
C GLU A 883 -2.64 16.62 -20.91
N HIS A 884 -1.85 17.57 -20.40
CA HIS A 884 -0.39 17.66 -20.60
C HIS A 884 0.03 17.90 -22.06
N HIS A 885 -0.82 18.58 -22.84
CA HIS A 885 -0.52 18.96 -24.22
C HIS A 885 0.74 19.83 -24.31
N ASP A 886 1.66 19.44 -25.19
CA ASP A 886 2.90 20.17 -25.43
C ASP A 886 2.62 21.43 -26.27
N PHE A 887 2.44 22.56 -25.60
CA PHE A 887 2.28 23.84 -26.29
C PHE A 887 3.56 24.37 -26.94
N SER A 888 4.74 23.80 -26.67
CA SER A 888 5.99 24.25 -27.31
C SER A 888 6.06 23.93 -28.81
N GLN A 889 5.18 23.06 -29.31
CA GLN A 889 5.05 22.75 -30.73
C GLN A 889 4.46 23.90 -31.58
N TYR A 890 3.85 24.92 -30.96
CA TYR A 890 3.24 26.05 -31.66
C TYR A 890 4.09 27.33 -31.55
N PRO A 891 4.01 28.24 -32.54
CA PRO A 891 4.68 29.53 -32.47
C PRO A 891 4.18 30.38 -31.28
N LEU A 892 5.10 30.85 -30.45
CA LEU A 892 4.79 31.57 -29.21
C LEU A 892 4.06 32.91 -29.40
N ASP A 893 4.37 33.61 -30.49
CA ASP A 893 3.90 34.98 -30.76
C ASP A 893 2.75 35.03 -31.78
N GLU A 894 2.20 33.88 -32.15
CA GLU A 894 0.97 33.75 -32.92
C GLU A 894 -0.25 33.62 -31.98
N PRO A 895 -1.50 33.86 -32.46
CA PRO A 895 -2.72 33.65 -31.68
C PRO A 895 -2.81 32.25 -31.07
N PHE A 896 -3.43 32.15 -29.88
CA PHE A 896 -3.61 30.87 -29.20
C PHE A 896 -4.21 29.79 -30.12
N PRO A 897 -3.58 28.59 -30.20
CA PRO A 897 -3.92 27.58 -31.21
C PRO A 897 -5.33 27.01 -31.01
N ASP A 898 -6.01 26.70 -32.11
CA ASP A 898 -7.31 26.04 -32.05
C ASP A 898 -7.15 24.53 -31.80
N ILE A 899 -7.20 24.18 -30.51
CA ILE A 899 -7.01 22.82 -29.98
C ILE A 899 -8.33 22.05 -29.79
N GLY A 900 -9.46 22.59 -30.26
CA GLY A 900 -10.77 21.93 -30.22
C GLY A 900 -11.21 21.53 -28.81
N ASP A 901 -11.48 20.23 -28.66
CA ASP A 901 -12.09 19.62 -27.47
C ASP A 901 -11.10 19.11 -26.42
N LEU A 902 -9.79 19.37 -26.60
CA LEU A 902 -8.76 19.07 -25.60
C LEU A 902 -9.11 19.64 -24.22
N GLY A 903 -8.99 18.81 -23.19
CA GLY A 903 -9.33 19.13 -21.81
C GLY A 903 -10.79 18.89 -21.42
N GLN A 904 -11.68 18.42 -22.33
CA GLN A 904 -13.09 18.18 -22.01
C GLN A 904 -13.33 17.14 -20.89
N ASN A 905 -12.48 16.10 -20.79
CA ASN A 905 -12.56 15.09 -19.73
C ASN A 905 -11.71 15.42 -18.49
N SER A 906 -10.80 16.40 -18.62
CA SER A 906 -9.92 16.90 -17.55
C SER A 906 -10.46 18.18 -16.91
N PHE A 907 -9.79 19.33 -17.08
CA PHE A 907 -10.14 20.62 -16.45
C PHE A 907 -11.14 21.45 -17.27
N ARG A 908 -12.23 20.83 -17.73
CA ARG A 908 -13.15 21.41 -18.73
C ARG A 908 -13.51 22.88 -18.50
N SER A 909 -13.96 23.25 -17.30
CA SER A 909 -14.33 24.63 -17.01
C SER A 909 -13.17 25.62 -17.21
N THR A 910 -11.98 25.25 -16.75
CA THR A 910 -10.76 26.05 -16.87
C THR A 910 -10.24 26.11 -18.31
N THR A 911 -10.30 24.99 -19.06
CA THR A 911 -9.85 24.96 -20.45
C THR A 911 -10.80 25.73 -21.37
N ASP A 912 -12.12 25.61 -21.17
CA ASP A 912 -13.13 26.37 -21.91
C ASP A 912 -13.02 27.88 -21.62
N GLU A 913 -12.69 28.26 -20.37
CA GLU A 913 -12.40 29.64 -19.98
C GLU A 913 -11.11 30.20 -20.61
N ILE A 914 -10.00 29.45 -20.57
CA ILE A 914 -8.75 29.84 -21.23
C ILE A 914 -8.98 30.03 -22.75
N LYS A 915 -9.66 29.07 -23.40
CA LYS A 915 -10.02 29.15 -24.83
C LYS A 915 -10.89 30.38 -25.14
N ARG A 916 -11.87 30.70 -24.29
CA ARG A 916 -12.73 31.89 -24.42
C ARG A 916 -11.93 33.19 -24.27
N ASN A 917 -11.19 33.34 -23.17
CA ASN A 917 -10.40 34.53 -22.87
C ASN A 917 -9.34 34.81 -23.95
N ALA A 918 -8.67 33.78 -24.44
CA ALA A 918 -7.68 33.90 -25.52
C ALA A 918 -8.32 34.40 -26.83
N ARG A 919 -9.49 33.87 -27.20
CA ARG A 919 -10.23 34.28 -28.41
C ARG A 919 -10.81 35.69 -28.30
N GLU A 920 -11.45 36.04 -27.18
CA GLU A 920 -12.09 37.35 -26.97
C GLU A 920 -11.07 38.50 -26.87
N ARG A 921 -9.89 38.25 -26.29
CA ARG A 921 -8.82 39.26 -26.12
C ARG A 921 -7.76 39.22 -27.22
N GLY A 922 -7.80 38.24 -28.13
CA GLY A 922 -6.83 38.08 -29.22
C GLY A 922 -5.40 37.79 -28.73
N LEU A 923 -5.26 36.97 -27.68
CA LEU A 923 -3.98 36.72 -27.03
C LEU A 923 -3.09 35.76 -27.82
N THR A 924 -1.78 36.01 -27.78
CA THR A 924 -0.77 35.07 -28.28
C THR A 924 -0.57 33.91 -27.30
N LEU A 925 -0.05 32.77 -27.78
CA LEU A 925 0.25 31.63 -26.92
C LEU A 925 1.17 32.01 -25.74
N ARG A 926 2.18 32.84 -25.96
CA ARG A 926 3.08 33.36 -24.91
C ARG A 926 2.31 34.11 -23.83
N GLN A 927 1.36 34.96 -24.21
CA GLN A 927 0.54 35.73 -23.28
C GLN A 927 -0.37 34.80 -22.46
N VAL A 928 -1.03 33.84 -23.11
CA VAL A 928 -1.89 32.86 -22.41
C VAL A 928 -1.09 32.00 -21.44
N ALA A 929 0.10 31.53 -21.84
CA ALA A 929 0.97 30.73 -20.97
C ALA A 929 1.42 31.52 -19.73
N LEU A 930 1.89 32.76 -19.91
CA LEU A 930 2.33 33.61 -18.80
C LEU A 930 1.17 34.02 -17.89
N GLU A 931 -0.02 34.33 -18.43
CA GLU A 931 -1.21 34.61 -17.62
C GLU A 931 -1.68 33.37 -16.83
N ALA A 932 -1.62 32.18 -17.43
CA ALA A 932 -1.98 30.94 -16.74
C ALA A 932 -0.99 30.56 -15.62
N ALA A 933 0.32 30.79 -15.83
CA ALA A 933 1.36 30.46 -14.86
C ALA A 933 1.63 31.55 -13.80
N SER A 934 1.24 32.80 -14.07
CA SER A 934 1.34 33.94 -13.14
C SER A 934 0.06 34.79 -13.12
N PRO A 935 -1.10 34.20 -12.77
CA PRO A 935 -2.38 34.91 -12.78
C PRO A 935 -2.34 36.11 -11.82
N ARG A 936 -2.79 37.28 -12.29
CA ARG A 936 -2.83 38.52 -11.49
C ARG A 936 -3.75 38.34 -10.28
N PRO A 937 -3.24 38.45 -9.03
CA PRO A 937 -4.08 38.32 -7.85
C PRO A 937 -5.13 39.45 -7.79
N ARG A 938 -6.42 39.07 -7.80
CA ARG A 938 -7.55 40.01 -7.72
C ARG A 938 -7.42 40.96 -6.52
N PHE A 939 -7.04 40.43 -5.37
CA PHE A 939 -6.95 41.19 -4.14
C PHE A 939 -5.49 41.68 -3.98
N SER A 940 -5.16 42.73 -4.72
CA SER A 940 -3.84 43.36 -4.71
C SER A 940 -3.95 44.86 -4.42
N GLY A 941 -3.09 45.37 -3.54
CA GLY A 941 -3.09 46.78 -3.12
C GLY A 941 -2.64 46.98 -1.68
N SER A 942 -3.09 48.07 -1.06
CA SER A 942 -2.90 48.33 0.37
C SER A 942 -3.68 47.33 1.25
N PRO A 943 -3.37 47.21 2.55
CA PRO A 943 -4.08 46.30 3.45
C PRO A 943 -5.59 46.58 3.52
N GLU A 944 -5.99 47.85 3.46
CA GLU A 944 -7.39 48.29 3.40
C GLU A 944 -8.04 47.86 2.09
N GLN A 945 -7.38 48.03 0.94
CA GLN A 945 -7.93 47.63 -0.37
C GLN A 945 -8.14 46.11 -0.46
N VAL A 946 -7.22 45.31 0.10
CA VAL A 946 -7.36 43.85 0.19
C VAL A 946 -8.51 43.49 1.14
N ALA A 947 -8.63 44.15 2.30
CA ALA A 947 -9.72 43.93 3.24
C ALA A 947 -11.09 44.34 2.66
N ASP A 948 -11.17 45.45 1.93
CA ASP A 948 -12.37 45.96 1.26
C ASP A 948 -12.88 44.96 0.21
N GLY A 949 -11.96 44.40 -0.59
CA GLY A 949 -12.32 43.39 -1.59
C GLY A 949 -12.84 42.09 -0.97
N LEU A 950 -12.17 41.57 0.06
CA LEU A 950 -12.61 40.37 0.78
C LEU A 950 -13.95 40.60 1.50
N GLN A 951 -14.12 41.77 2.13
CA GLN A 951 -15.38 42.17 2.74
C GLN A 951 -16.50 42.22 1.69
N GLN A 952 -16.27 42.89 0.55
CA GLN A 952 -17.27 43.00 -0.50
C GLN A 952 -17.78 41.62 -0.94
N TRP A 953 -16.87 40.65 -1.12
CA TRP A 953 -17.24 39.29 -1.52
C TRP A 953 -18.03 38.53 -0.45
N PHE A 954 -17.77 38.80 0.83
CA PHE A 954 -18.52 38.23 1.94
C PHE A 954 -19.93 38.86 2.05
N ASP A 955 -20.00 40.20 2.12
CA ASP A 955 -21.25 40.97 2.27
C ASP A 955 -22.19 40.74 1.08
N ASP A 956 -21.67 40.65 -0.16
CA ASP A 956 -22.45 40.37 -1.37
C ASP A 956 -22.91 38.91 -1.51
N ARG A 957 -22.59 38.01 -0.57
CA ARG A 957 -22.87 36.57 -0.63
C ARG A 957 -22.22 35.88 -1.84
N ALA A 958 -20.91 36.07 -1.99
CA ALA A 958 -20.07 35.34 -2.96
C ALA A 958 -19.20 34.25 -2.30
N ALA A 959 -19.01 34.33 -0.98
CA ALA A 959 -18.26 33.38 -0.17
C ALA A 959 -18.77 33.39 1.28
N ASP A 960 -18.69 32.25 1.96
CA ASP A 960 -18.81 32.16 3.43
C ASP A 960 -17.43 32.24 4.11
N GLY A 961 -16.34 32.10 3.34
CA GLY A 961 -14.96 32.27 3.80
C GLY A 961 -13.95 32.19 2.66
N PHE A 962 -12.66 32.35 2.98
CA PHE A 962 -11.58 32.42 1.98
C PHE A 962 -10.42 31.49 2.33
N ILE A 963 -9.82 30.85 1.33
CA ILE A 963 -8.53 30.16 1.43
C ILE A 963 -7.49 31.03 0.74
N ILE A 964 -6.71 31.73 1.56
CA ILE A 964 -5.69 32.69 1.09
C ILE A 964 -4.49 31.94 0.51
N GLN A 965 -4.09 32.31 -0.70
CA GLN A 965 -2.87 31.84 -1.36
C GLN A 965 -1.87 33.00 -1.50
N GLY A 966 -0.60 32.72 -1.23
CA GLY A 966 0.50 33.68 -1.34
C GLY A 966 1.52 33.23 -2.38
N GLY A 967 1.89 34.14 -3.28
CA GLY A 967 2.90 33.89 -4.33
C GLY A 967 4.34 33.98 -3.83
N THR A 968 4.57 34.51 -2.63
CA THR A 968 5.91 34.67 -2.02
C THR A 968 5.89 34.35 -0.52
N PRO A 969 7.04 33.99 0.09
CA PRO A 969 7.13 33.76 1.54
C PRO A 969 6.67 34.94 2.39
N ASP A 970 6.85 36.17 1.90
CA ASP A 970 6.47 37.41 2.60
C ASP A 970 4.96 37.71 2.55
N THR A 971 4.19 37.04 1.70
CA THR A 971 2.76 37.34 1.51
C THR A 971 1.95 37.08 2.77
N PHE A 972 2.15 35.92 3.41
CA PHE A 972 1.38 35.53 4.60
C PHE A 972 1.71 36.37 5.84
N PRO A 973 2.99 36.66 6.19
CA PRO A 973 3.32 37.62 7.24
C PRO A 973 2.64 38.97 7.05
N ARG A 974 2.71 39.57 5.86
CA ARG A 974 2.06 40.86 5.58
C ARG A 974 0.54 40.79 5.71
N PHE A 975 -0.09 39.71 5.22
CA PHE A 975 -1.53 39.52 5.36
C PHE A 975 -1.96 39.42 6.84
N VAL A 976 -1.24 38.64 7.64
CA VAL A 976 -1.52 38.46 9.07
C VAL A 976 -1.23 39.71 9.89
N GLU A 977 -0.18 40.46 9.57
CA GLU A 977 0.21 41.67 10.31
C GLU A 977 -0.60 42.91 9.92
N GLN A 978 -1.11 42.99 8.69
CA GLN A 978 -1.67 44.23 8.13
C GLN A 978 -3.15 44.10 7.72
N VAL A 979 -3.58 42.95 7.17
CA VAL A 979 -4.97 42.76 6.69
C VAL A 979 -5.86 42.16 7.78
N VAL A 980 -5.39 41.15 8.50
CA VAL A 980 -6.17 40.50 9.57
C VAL A 980 -6.62 41.48 10.67
N PRO A 981 -5.79 42.43 11.16
CA PRO A 981 -6.25 43.42 12.14
C PRO A 981 -7.36 44.33 11.61
N VAL A 982 -7.34 44.67 10.32
CA VAL A 982 -8.40 45.45 9.67
C VAL A 982 -9.70 44.64 9.61
N LEU A 983 -9.63 43.36 9.24
CA LEU A 983 -10.80 42.46 9.24
C LEU A 983 -11.35 42.21 10.65
N GLN A 984 -10.49 42.08 11.66
CA GLN A 984 -10.89 41.95 13.07
C GLN A 984 -11.55 43.24 13.60
N ALA A 985 -10.99 44.41 13.30
CA ALA A 985 -11.57 45.71 13.67
C ALA A 985 -12.95 45.95 13.04
N ARG A 986 -13.22 45.33 11.89
CA ARG A 986 -14.52 45.33 11.19
C ARG A 986 -15.48 44.22 11.65
N GLY A 987 -15.04 43.31 12.53
CA GLY A 987 -15.83 42.16 12.99
C GLY A 987 -15.98 41.01 11.97
N LEU A 988 -15.22 41.04 10.88
CA LEU A 988 -15.28 40.06 9.78
C LEU A 988 -14.36 38.85 9.99
N PHE A 989 -13.40 38.95 10.91
CA PHE A 989 -12.51 37.86 11.29
C PHE A 989 -12.49 37.67 12.80
N ARG A 990 -12.45 36.42 13.23
CA ARG A 990 -12.51 36.05 14.65
C ARG A 990 -11.24 36.46 15.42
N THR A 991 -11.41 36.80 16.69
CA THR A 991 -10.30 36.95 17.65
C THR A 991 -9.98 35.65 18.39
N GLU A 992 -10.97 34.78 18.56
CA GLU A 992 -10.86 33.48 19.25
C GLU A 992 -11.62 32.39 18.46
N TYR A 993 -11.33 31.11 18.73
CA TYR A 993 -12.01 29.98 18.08
C TYR A 993 -13.36 29.68 18.76
N PRO A 994 -14.47 29.54 18.00
CA PRO A 994 -15.72 29.06 18.57
C PRO A 994 -15.65 27.54 18.77
N GLY A 995 -15.61 27.11 20.03
CA GLY A 995 -15.62 25.69 20.42
C GLY A 995 -14.26 25.00 20.34
N THR A 996 -14.29 23.66 20.28
CA THR A 996 -13.10 22.79 20.41
C THR A 996 -12.86 21.90 19.19
N THR A 997 -13.92 21.62 18.42
CA THR A 997 -13.90 20.82 17.19
C THR A 997 -13.78 21.69 15.93
N LEU A 998 -13.43 21.09 14.80
CA LEU A 998 -13.43 21.75 13.50
C LEU A 998 -14.85 22.13 13.07
N ARG A 999 -15.85 21.27 13.33
CA ARG A 999 -17.27 21.54 13.05
C ARG A 999 -17.81 22.76 13.82
N GLU A 1000 -17.50 22.88 15.11
CA GLU A 1000 -17.82 24.08 15.90
C GLU A 1000 -17.05 25.32 15.40
N SER A 1001 -15.78 25.16 15.01
CA SER A 1001 -14.96 26.23 14.44
C SER A 1001 -15.52 26.82 13.14
N PHE A 1002 -16.42 26.09 12.48
CA PHE A 1002 -17.16 26.47 11.27
C PHE A 1002 -18.60 26.90 11.59
N GLY A 1003 -19.06 26.82 12.84
CA GLY A 1003 -20.45 27.12 13.22
C GLY A 1003 -21.48 26.14 12.65
N LEU A 1004 -21.06 24.93 12.29
CA LEU A 1004 -21.93 23.91 11.69
C LEU A 1004 -22.59 23.06 12.78
N ALA A 1005 -23.87 22.74 12.58
CA ALA A 1005 -24.60 21.82 13.47
C ALA A 1005 -23.97 20.41 13.47
N GLN A 1006 -24.09 19.68 14.58
CA GLN A 1006 -23.75 18.26 14.59
C GLN A 1006 -24.68 17.48 13.64
N PRO A 1007 -24.15 16.54 12.85
CA PRO A 1007 -24.97 15.72 11.99
C PRO A 1007 -25.75 14.71 12.82
N GLU A 1008 -27.06 14.66 12.59
CA GLU A 1008 -27.96 13.67 13.18
C GLU A 1008 -27.51 12.25 12.84
N ASN A 1009 -27.79 11.31 13.74
CA ASN A 1009 -27.61 9.89 13.44
C ASN A 1009 -28.86 9.42 12.68
N ARG A 1010 -28.68 8.75 11.52
CA ARG A 1010 -29.80 8.19 10.72
C ARG A 1010 -30.73 7.21 11.46
N TYR A 1011 -30.31 6.71 12.62
CA TYR A 1011 -31.06 5.79 13.48
C TYR A 1011 -31.57 6.47 14.77
N GLY A 1012 -31.19 7.72 15.03
CA GLY A 1012 -31.67 8.50 16.17
C GLY A 1012 -33.16 8.82 16.08
N LYS A 1013 -33.79 9.06 17.23
CA LYS A 1013 -35.22 9.39 17.38
C LYS A 1013 -35.42 10.73 18.09
#